data_AF-A0A852BPF1-F1
#
_entry.id   AF-A0A852BPF1-F1
#
_cell.length_a   1.000
_cell.length_b   1.000
_cell.length_c   1.000
_cell.angle_alpha   90.00
_cell.angle_beta   90.00
_cell.angle_gamma   90.00
#
_symmetry.space_group_name_H-M   'P 1'
#
loop_
_entity.id
_entity.type
_entity.pdbx_description
1 polymer ?
#
loop_
_entity_poly.entity_id
_entity_poly.type
_entity_poly.pdbx_seq_one_letter_code
_entity_poly.pdbx_strand_id
1 'polypeptide(L)'
;ESSVLLCLKKRFHHNLIYTYIGQILISVNPFKDLSIYSEDVATQYHQDTLSRNAPHIFAIAEMAYRLSQSLEQEQCVIISGRSGSGKTEAAKAIVQYLTMLYRGSDSHRTRQPCNVLPILESFGNARTILNDNSSRFGKLLNVHLRHGVVVGASISQYLLEKSRVVFQAHGERNYHVFYELLAGLPVEQKEELYLQEAESYFYLNQGRACDILGKEDSQDFLVLVQALEGINLSDDQLTSTWAVLAAILQLGNICFTSYEKESYEHAAVASDTEIQIVANLLRISADFLQSAVTHRVTVTSYDRIFTPLSLEGAVDARDSIAKTLYYLLFEWLLLQINEWLAPGESDCALGIVDIHGFEDLGVNSLEQLCINFANEHLQHFFSQTVIAQEEEEYSQEQLAWVPIPKMYSESCLDFIAAKPHGILCILDDQTSLTQATDHTFLQKCHYHHENSPWYTKPKLPLPVFTVKHYAGPVTYQVHKFLNKNRDQLHPEVLDIFCQSHLKVVSHIFQKAKAACSQQRELGARGKGLKPQASTLVSKFQQSLQDLTARLRRSHAFFIRCITPNPQKLSNVFDVEHVTCQLRHSGLLEAIHIRKEGYPLRLPFHNFLARYGLLVGRRHNCLEERESCLAVLSHVMGNPSELYQIGVTKVFLKEKARQLLERRWNQRLAWAIVTLQRNFRCLLRRRRLRVLQEKVTIIQAHFRGYQARKRYRRLKKTLMQFNTMILISRPLIQRRKHCQVTTLFSGPVPDMLSLSPQDVGLLEIPAELAALLQLAEGEESSLFPSLSHIALPPEVKVRDDLSLPPTINSYPFSSFIKSHFQKTDFPAPGQPLQHPLTHLDAEYQESALELNKLILRFIGDKNLQGWQEVLLGNYIAARGLNNVALRNEIFSQVVAQAWKNPDLEHSQRAWVLMATLLSCFAPSPALEKPLLKFVSDHGMEGYNAVCQRKILTAAQHTEADSALSRACPPTQLEWTANQRRGKMVLDVHTFNEDKFSAEVESWMTGEQYAGWILSARGCDKKSRGWSISMFTGNTWQDLLGCDFVLDLIGEME
;
A
#
# COMPACT_ATOMS: atom_id res chain seq x y z
N GLU A 1 -12.52 10.92 17.95
CA GLU A 1 -11.04 10.88 17.85
C GLU A 1 -10.52 9.44 17.78
N SER A 2 -10.65 8.63 18.83
CA SER A 2 -10.08 7.26 18.88
C SER A 2 -10.46 6.35 17.72
N SER A 3 -11.71 6.42 17.23
CA SER A 3 -12.16 5.63 16.06
C SER A 3 -11.43 5.99 14.77
N VAL A 4 -11.09 7.27 14.57
CA VAL A 4 -10.36 7.75 13.39
C VAL A 4 -8.93 7.23 13.45
N LEU A 5 -8.30 7.34 14.61
CA LEU A 5 -6.95 6.86 14.85
C LEU A 5 -6.83 5.35 14.64
N LEU A 6 -7.78 4.57 15.18
CA LEU A 6 -7.82 3.11 14.99
C LEU A 6 -8.01 2.75 13.51
N CYS A 7 -8.85 3.48 12.78
CA CYS A 7 -9.04 3.28 11.34
C CYS A 7 -7.76 3.54 10.57
N LEU A 8 -7.11 4.69 10.80
CA LEU A 8 -5.85 5.04 10.14
C LEU A 8 -4.74 4.04 10.48
N LYS A 9 -4.61 3.64 11.75
CA LYS A 9 -3.64 2.63 12.19
C LYS A 9 -3.86 1.30 11.49
N LYS A 10 -5.09 0.78 11.50
CA LYS A 10 -5.43 -0.49 10.82
C LYS A 10 -5.11 -0.41 9.33
N ARG A 11 -5.53 0.66 8.64
CA ARG A 11 -5.28 0.83 7.20
C ARG A 11 -3.79 0.95 6.89
N PHE A 12 -3.03 1.70 7.69
CA PHE A 12 -1.58 1.83 7.56
C PHE A 12 -0.86 0.49 7.64
N HIS A 13 -1.20 -0.38 8.60
CA HIS A 13 -0.61 -1.72 8.70
C HIS A 13 -0.96 -2.64 7.51
N HIS A 14 -2.07 -2.38 6.82
CA HIS A 14 -2.43 -3.07 5.56
C HIS A 14 -1.85 -2.40 4.31
N ASN A 15 -0.90 -1.47 4.45
CA ASN A 15 -0.33 -0.66 3.35
C ASN A 15 -1.35 0.21 2.60
N LEU A 16 -2.51 0.50 3.21
CA LEU A 16 -3.52 1.39 2.66
C LEU A 16 -3.32 2.80 3.22
N ILE A 17 -2.41 3.57 2.61
CA ILE A 17 -2.00 4.89 3.12
C ILE A 17 -3.04 6.01 2.91
N TYR A 18 -3.97 5.81 1.99
CA TYR A 18 -4.97 6.81 1.61
C TYR A 18 -6.32 6.54 2.24
N THR A 19 -6.95 7.58 2.79
CA THR A 19 -8.28 7.47 3.44
C THR A 19 -9.10 8.73 3.19
N TYR A 20 -10.35 8.59 2.74
CA TYR A 20 -11.24 9.74 2.58
C TYR A 20 -11.89 10.17 3.90
N ILE A 21 -12.03 11.48 4.06
CA ILE A 21 -12.99 12.13 4.95
C ILE A 21 -13.81 13.07 4.08
N GLY A 22 -14.96 12.58 3.60
CA GLY A 22 -15.76 13.26 2.56
C GLY A 22 -14.90 13.63 1.36
N GLN A 23 -14.81 14.91 1.02
CA GLN A 23 -13.99 15.42 -0.10
C GLN A 23 -12.49 15.63 0.24
N ILE A 24 -12.07 15.34 1.48
CA ILE A 24 -10.68 15.50 1.93
C ILE A 24 -9.98 14.14 1.85
N LEU A 25 -8.74 14.11 1.36
CA LEU A 25 -7.91 12.91 1.34
C LEU A 25 -6.85 12.97 2.45
N ILE A 26 -6.82 11.98 3.34
CA ILE A 26 -5.68 11.75 4.24
C ILE A 26 -4.66 10.87 3.54
N SER A 27 -3.39 11.27 3.61
CA SER A 27 -2.23 10.49 3.19
C SER A 27 -1.32 10.26 4.40
N VAL A 28 -1.03 9.00 4.75
CA VAL A 28 -0.08 8.67 5.82
C VAL A 28 1.24 8.20 5.19
N ASN A 29 2.35 8.88 5.46
CA ASN A 29 3.64 8.57 4.84
C ASN A 29 4.08 7.12 5.17
N PRO A 30 4.28 6.22 4.19
CA PRO A 30 4.67 4.84 4.45
C PRO A 30 6.15 4.65 4.82
N PHE A 31 7.03 5.63 4.53
CA PHE A 31 8.50 5.50 4.60
C PHE A 31 9.06 4.27 3.87
N LYS A 32 8.36 3.80 2.84
CA LYS A 32 8.77 2.72 1.94
C LYS A 32 8.06 2.87 0.60
N ASP A 33 8.66 2.31 -0.43
CA ASP A 33 8.05 2.29 -1.75
C ASP A 33 6.85 1.35 -1.80
N LEU A 34 5.76 1.83 -2.37
CA LEU A 34 4.55 1.08 -2.62
C LEU A 34 4.27 1.11 -4.13
N SER A 35 3.91 -0.02 -4.71
CA SER A 35 3.57 -0.16 -6.14
C SER A 35 2.18 0.39 -6.48
N ILE A 36 1.82 1.57 -5.95
CA ILE A 36 0.50 2.21 -6.10
C ILE A 36 0.49 3.33 -7.15
N TYR A 37 1.67 3.77 -7.60
CA TYR A 37 1.83 4.85 -8.58
C TYR A 37 2.16 4.35 -10.01
N SER A 38 1.84 3.09 -10.31
CA SER A 38 2.05 2.50 -11.64
C SER A 38 1.07 3.05 -12.69
N GLU A 39 1.47 3.03 -13.96
CA GLU A 39 0.62 3.45 -15.10
C GLU A 39 -0.71 2.67 -15.16
N ASP A 40 -0.71 1.36 -14.87
CA ASP A 40 -1.92 0.53 -14.84
C ASP A 40 -2.97 1.08 -13.86
N VAL A 41 -2.54 1.45 -12.66
CA VAL A 41 -3.39 2.06 -11.63
C VAL A 41 -3.92 3.41 -12.12
N ALA A 42 -3.08 4.25 -12.74
CA ALA A 42 -3.53 5.53 -13.30
C ALA A 42 -4.65 5.33 -14.34
N THR A 43 -4.54 4.35 -15.23
CA THR A 43 -5.60 4.07 -16.23
C THR A 43 -6.91 3.59 -15.60
N GLN A 44 -6.86 2.81 -14.52
CA GLN A 44 -8.04 2.36 -13.77
C GLN A 44 -8.81 3.56 -13.18
N TYR A 45 -8.11 4.56 -12.64
CA TYR A 45 -8.76 5.75 -12.08
C TYR A 45 -9.38 6.66 -13.15
N HIS A 46 -8.89 6.61 -14.38
CA HIS A 46 -9.44 7.39 -15.49
C HIS A 46 -10.76 6.80 -16.03
N GLN A 47 -10.88 5.47 -16.16
CA GLN A 47 -12.02 4.81 -16.80
C GLN A 47 -13.26 4.68 -15.91
N ASP A 48 -13.10 4.64 -14.59
CA ASP A 48 -14.20 4.36 -13.66
C ASP A 48 -14.88 5.63 -13.08
N THR A 49 -16.11 5.44 -12.62
CA THR A 49 -16.82 6.44 -11.80
C THR A 49 -16.29 6.38 -10.37
N LEU A 50 -15.85 7.54 -9.85
CA LEU A 50 -15.20 7.76 -8.55
C LEU A 50 -15.81 7.06 -7.33
N SER A 51 -17.09 6.70 -7.36
CA SER A 51 -17.77 5.99 -6.27
C SER A 51 -17.41 4.51 -6.16
N ARG A 52 -16.78 3.92 -7.19
CA ARG A 52 -16.34 2.51 -7.19
C ARG A 52 -14.89 2.31 -6.75
N ASN A 53 -14.02 3.29 -6.96
CA ASN A 53 -12.59 3.14 -6.72
C ASN A 53 -12.19 3.41 -5.26
N ALA A 54 -11.12 2.75 -4.81
CA ALA A 54 -10.57 2.95 -3.49
C ALA A 54 -10.03 4.38 -3.30
N PRO A 55 -9.85 4.86 -2.05
CA PRO A 55 -9.21 6.15 -1.82
C PRO A 55 -7.79 6.20 -2.38
N HIS A 56 -7.50 7.18 -3.23
CA HIS A 56 -6.19 7.36 -3.84
C HIS A 56 -5.96 8.81 -4.26
N ILE A 57 -4.69 9.21 -4.41
CA ILE A 57 -4.35 10.57 -4.85
C ILE A 57 -4.77 10.86 -6.30
N PHE A 58 -4.69 9.85 -7.17
CA PHE A 58 -5.15 9.92 -8.56
C PHE A 58 -6.65 10.21 -8.68
N ALA A 59 -7.45 9.74 -7.73
CA ALA A 59 -8.87 10.06 -7.69
C ALA A 59 -9.12 11.55 -7.45
N ILE A 60 -8.36 12.20 -6.56
CA ILE A 60 -8.46 13.65 -6.35
C ILE A 60 -7.99 14.42 -7.59
N ALA A 61 -6.90 13.96 -8.22
CA ALA A 61 -6.42 14.55 -9.46
C ALA A 61 -7.45 14.46 -10.61
N GLU A 62 -8.07 13.29 -10.79
CA GLU A 62 -9.15 13.06 -11.76
C GLU A 62 -10.39 13.90 -11.45
N MET A 63 -10.77 14.04 -10.18
CA MET A 63 -11.88 14.93 -9.77
C MET A 63 -11.59 16.37 -10.16
N ALA A 64 -10.41 16.87 -9.83
CA ALA A 64 -10.02 18.24 -10.15
C ALA A 64 -9.98 18.48 -11.67
N TYR A 65 -9.47 17.50 -12.42
CA TYR A 65 -9.46 17.54 -13.88
C TYR A 65 -10.86 17.47 -14.52
N ARG A 66 -11.77 16.61 -14.04
CA ARG A 66 -13.15 16.55 -14.55
C ARG A 66 -13.93 17.82 -14.20
N LEU A 67 -13.77 18.33 -12.99
CA LEU A 67 -14.42 19.59 -12.59
C LEU A 67 -13.95 20.76 -13.43
N SER A 68 -12.66 20.82 -13.77
CA SER A 68 -12.12 21.88 -14.63
C SER A 68 -12.67 21.86 -16.06
N GLN A 69 -13.24 20.74 -16.52
CA GLN A 69 -13.97 20.68 -17.81
C GLN A 69 -15.42 21.13 -17.69
N SER A 70 -16.04 20.91 -16.53
CA SER A 70 -17.48 21.18 -16.32
C SER A 70 -17.78 22.57 -15.77
N LEU A 71 -16.85 23.17 -15.03
CA LEU A 71 -17.00 24.46 -14.35
C LEU A 71 -16.02 25.46 -14.93
N GLU A 72 -16.48 26.70 -15.16
CA GLU A 72 -15.61 27.83 -15.56
C GLU A 72 -14.68 28.32 -14.42
N GLN A 73 -14.83 27.77 -13.22
CA GLN A 73 -14.03 28.13 -12.05
C GLN A 73 -12.68 27.39 -12.06
N GLU A 74 -11.60 28.11 -11.75
CA GLU A 74 -10.27 27.52 -11.56
C GLU A 74 -10.29 26.48 -10.43
N GLN A 75 -9.49 25.42 -10.57
CA GLN A 75 -9.41 24.33 -9.60
C GLN A 75 -8.07 24.38 -8.88
N CYS A 76 -8.04 24.07 -7.59
CA CYS A 76 -6.80 24.04 -6.82
C CYS A 76 -6.73 22.82 -5.90
N VAL A 77 -5.61 22.10 -5.89
CA VAL A 77 -5.30 21.04 -4.93
C VAL A 77 -4.29 21.57 -3.91
N ILE A 78 -4.70 21.63 -2.65
CA ILE A 78 -3.89 22.12 -1.53
C ILE A 78 -3.39 20.94 -0.72
N ILE A 79 -2.07 20.78 -0.68
CA ILE A 79 -1.40 19.71 0.06
C ILE A 79 -0.80 20.31 1.34
N SER A 80 -1.18 19.76 2.49
CA SER A 80 -0.79 20.32 3.79
C SER A 80 -0.41 19.23 4.78
N GLY A 81 0.44 19.58 5.76
CA GLY A 81 0.97 18.65 6.74
C GLY A 81 2.32 19.11 7.29
N ARG A 82 2.78 18.49 8.38
CA ARG A 82 4.09 18.79 9.00
C ARG A 82 5.25 18.54 8.03
N SER A 83 6.42 19.08 8.34
CA SER A 83 7.63 18.76 7.56
C SER A 83 7.90 17.25 7.59
N GLY A 84 8.29 16.67 6.45
CA GLY A 84 8.50 15.21 6.31
C GLY A 84 7.25 14.35 6.10
N SER A 85 6.04 14.91 6.02
CA SER A 85 4.81 14.13 5.86
C SER A 85 4.53 13.60 4.44
N GLY A 86 5.39 13.91 3.45
CA GLY A 86 5.23 13.45 2.06
C GLY A 86 4.43 14.39 1.14
N LYS A 87 4.37 15.70 1.45
CA LYS A 87 3.66 16.70 0.64
C LYS A 87 4.21 16.79 -0.80
N THR A 88 5.53 16.85 -0.92
CA THR A 88 6.21 16.96 -2.21
C THR A 88 6.03 15.71 -3.07
N GLU A 89 6.06 14.51 -2.47
CA GLU A 89 5.77 13.26 -3.17
C GLU A 89 4.30 13.17 -3.62
N ALA A 90 3.38 13.67 -2.81
CA ALA A 90 1.98 13.80 -3.20
C ALA A 90 1.80 14.76 -4.39
N ALA A 91 2.52 15.90 -4.40
CA ALA A 91 2.50 16.83 -5.53
C ALA A 91 3.06 16.17 -6.80
N LYS A 92 4.19 15.47 -6.71
CA LYS A 92 4.80 14.70 -7.82
C LYS A 92 3.82 13.69 -8.42
N ALA A 93 3.17 12.88 -7.59
CA ALA A 93 2.20 11.89 -8.03
C ALA A 93 1.02 12.51 -8.80
N ILE A 94 0.51 13.67 -8.36
CA ILE A 94 -0.57 14.38 -9.09
C ILE A 94 -0.07 14.86 -10.45
N VAL A 95 1.12 15.46 -10.51
CA VAL A 95 1.69 15.97 -11.77
C VAL A 95 1.97 14.82 -12.74
N GLN A 96 2.50 13.71 -12.25
CA GLN A 96 2.72 12.49 -13.03
C GLN A 96 1.40 11.97 -13.59
N TYR A 97 0.34 11.88 -12.77
CA TYR A 97 -0.99 11.45 -13.23
C TYR A 97 -1.53 12.34 -14.35
N LEU A 98 -1.52 13.67 -14.16
CA LEU A 98 -1.98 14.62 -15.17
C LEU A 98 -1.15 14.56 -16.45
N THR A 99 0.15 14.27 -16.34
CA THR A 99 1.06 14.08 -17.48
C THR A 99 0.85 12.72 -18.16
N MET A 100 0.40 11.68 -17.45
CA MET A 100 0.10 10.37 -18.05
C MET A 100 -1.17 10.41 -18.91
N LEU A 101 -2.20 11.16 -18.48
CA LEU A 101 -3.43 11.38 -19.25
C LEU A 101 -3.17 11.98 -20.64
N TYR A 102 -1.99 12.55 -20.87
CA TYR A 102 -1.57 13.23 -22.10
C TYR A 102 -1.10 12.29 -23.24
N ARG A 103 -0.68 11.04 -22.97
CA ARG A 103 0.02 10.17 -23.97
C ARG A 103 -0.84 9.71 -25.19
N GLY A 104 -2.01 10.30 -25.42
CA GLY A 104 -2.95 9.93 -26.48
C GLY A 104 -2.79 10.63 -27.84
N SER A 105 -2.08 11.76 -27.94
CA SER A 105 -1.92 12.50 -29.21
C SER A 105 -0.54 13.17 -29.32
N ASP A 106 0.25 12.77 -30.31
CA ASP A 106 1.58 13.28 -30.72
C ASP A 106 2.78 13.06 -29.77
N SER A 107 3.48 11.95 -30.01
CA SER A 107 4.45 11.28 -29.14
C SER A 107 5.87 11.88 -29.04
N HIS A 108 6.19 13.08 -29.55
CA HIS A 108 7.62 13.47 -29.69
C HIS A 108 8.06 14.89 -29.32
N ARG A 109 7.21 15.80 -28.83
CA ARG A 109 7.67 17.20 -28.55
C ARG A 109 7.14 17.87 -27.28
N THR A 110 6.65 17.14 -26.30
CA THR A 110 5.94 17.76 -25.18
C THR A 110 6.82 17.91 -23.96
N ARG A 111 7.01 19.18 -23.57
CA ARG A 111 7.81 19.64 -22.44
C ARG A 111 7.14 19.20 -21.13
N GLN A 112 7.59 18.09 -20.55
CA GLN A 112 6.96 17.53 -19.35
C GLN A 112 7.36 18.32 -18.09
N PRO A 113 6.38 18.77 -17.27
CA PRO A 113 6.67 19.41 -15.99
C PRO A 113 7.49 18.54 -15.03
N CYS A 114 7.40 17.22 -15.17
CA CYS A 114 8.18 16.28 -14.36
C CYS A 114 9.69 16.43 -14.56
N ASN A 115 10.14 16.86 -15.75
CA ASN A 115 11.57 16.97 -16.07
C ASN A 115 12.28 18.11 -15.34
N VAL A 116 11.52 19.11 -14.84
CA VAL A 116 12.10 20.27 -14.14
C VAL A 116 12.11 20.12 -12.62
N LEU A 117 11.41 19.10 -12.08
CA LEU A 117 11.35 18.85 -10.64
C LEU A 117 12.74 18.58 -10.02
N PRO A 118 13.65 17.81 -10.65
CA PRO A 118 15.01 17.62 -10.14
C PRO A 118 15.78 18.94 -9.97
N ILE A 119 15.60 19.91 -10.87
CA ILE A 119 16.25 21.23 -10.78
C ILE A 119 15.77 21.96 -9.53
N LEU A 120 14.45 21.98 -9.32
CA LEU A 120 13.84 22.63 -8.17
C LEU A 120 14.22 21.96 -6.84
N GLU A 121 14.39 20.64 -6.82
CA GLU A 121 14.85 19.93 -5.62
C GLU A 121 16.32 20.19 -5.32
N SER A 122 17.18 20.17 -6.34
CA SER A 122 18.62 20.42 -6.18
C SER A 122 18.89 21.82 -5.61
N PHE A 123 18.24 22.85 -6.18
CA PHE A 123 18.43 24.25 -5.77
C PHE A 123 17.50 24.71 -4.63
N GLY A 124 16.41 24.00 -4.37
CA GLY A 124 15.36 24.46 -3.45
C GLY A 124 15.16 23.58 -2.23
N ASN A 125 15.76 22.39 -2.17
CA ASN A 125 15.65 21.47 -1.05
C ASN A 125 16.98 21.30 -0.31
N ALA A 126 16.86 20.95 0.97
CA ALA A 126 17.99 20.66 1.83
C ALA A 126 17.60 19.66 2.92
N ARG A 127 18.60 19.04 3.54
CA ARG A 127 18.41 18.18 4.72
C ARG A 127 18.18 19.02 5.98
N THR A 128 17.10 18.68 6.69
CA THR A 128 16.80 19.12 8.05
C THR A 128 16.77 17.93 8.99
N ILE A 129 16.65 18.19 10.29
CA ILE A 129 16.49 17.13 11.31
C ILE A 129 15.23 16.28 11.03
N LEU A 130 14.17 16.90 10.49
CA LEU A 130 12.87 16.27 10.26
C LEU A 130 12.76 15.55 8.92
N ASN A 131 13.51 15.97 7.90
CA ASN A 131 13.42 15.43 6.54
C ASN A 131 14.74 15.63 5.79
N ASP A 132 15.22 14.58 5.11
CA ASP A 132 16.50 14.62 4.40
C ASP A 132 16.42 15.33 3.04
N ASN A 133 15.21 15.40 2.44
CA ASN A 133 14.93 16.17 1.23
C ASN A 133 13.79 17.17 1.50
N SER A 134 14.05 18.16 2.36
CA SER A 134 13.04 19.15 2.78
C SER A 134 12.96 20.31 1.80
N SER A 135 11.79 20.52 1.21
CA SER A 135 11.49 21.74 0.43
C SER A 135 11.67 22.99 1.29
N ARG A 136 12.60 23.87 0.90
CA ARG A 136 12.90 25.14 1.59
C ARG A 136 12.37 26.37 0.84
N PHE A 137 11.49 26.15 -0.13
CA PHE A 137 10.61 27.15 -0.73
C PHE A 137 9.21 26.56 -0.96
N GLY A 138 8.18 27.39 -0.96
CA GLY A 138 6.83 27.01 -1.32
C GLY A 138 6.65 27.09 -2.83
N LYS A 139 5.94 26.14 -3.43
CA LYS A 139 5.68 26.10 -4.87
C LYS A 139 4.18 26.02 -5.16
N LEU A 140 3.75 26.85 -6.09
CA LEU A 140 2.46 26.73 -6.76
C LEU A 140 2.74 26.34 -8.20
N LEU A 141 2.36 25.12 -8.56
CA LEU A 141 2.42 24.62 -9.91
C LEU A 141 1.04 24.72 -10.54
N ASN A 142 0.90 25.53 -11.58
CA ASN A 142 -0.31 25.62 -12.37
C ASN A 142 -0.15 24.78 -13.62
N VAL A 143 -1.04 23.81 -13.82
CA VAL A 143 -1.15 23.03 -15.05
C VAL A 143 -2.22 23.67 -15.91
N HIS A 144 -1.84 24.13 -17.10
CA HIS A 144 -2.73 24.85 -18.02
C HIS A 144 -3.38 23.89 -18.99
N LEU A 145 -4.70 24.03 -19.15
CA LEU A 145 -5.57 23.16 -19.92
C LEU A 145 -6.28 23.95 -21.04
N ARG A 146 -6.42 23.34 -22.21
CA ARG A 146 -7.19 23.86 -23.35
C ARG A 146 -8.06 22.75 -23.93
N HIS A 147 -9.38 22.92 -23.93
CA HIS A 147 -10.35 21.88 -24.35
C HIS A 147 -10.06 20.46 -23.78
N GLY A 148 -9.66 20.36 -22.51
CA GLY A 148 -9.30 19.07 -21.89
C GLY A 148 -7.84 18.64 -22.05
N VAL A 149 -7.04 19.31 -22.88
CA VAL A 149 -5.66 18.92 -23.13
C VAL A 149 -4.71 19.81 -22.34
N VAL A 150 -3.71 19.21 -21.67
CA VAL A 150 -2.64 19.97 -21.01
C VAL A 150 -1.75 20.61 -22.08
N VAL A 151 -1.68 21.95 -22.06
CA VAL A 151 -0.92 22.75 -23.05
C VAL A 151 0.39 23.29 -22.51
N GLY A 152 0.57 23.30 -21.19
CA GLY A 152 1.79 23.81 -20.55
C GLY A 152 1.63 23.88 -19.04
N ALA A 153 2.65 24.40 -18.37
CA ALA A 153 2.65 24.60 -16.92
C ALA A 153 3.32 25.93 -16.54
N SER A 154 3.06 26.41 -15.33
CA SER A 154 3.82 27.51 -14.74
C SER A 154 4.06 27.28 -13.25
N ILE A 155 5.23 27.70 -12.77
CA ILE A 155 5.69 27.49 -11.40
C ILE A 155 5.94 28.86 -10.76
N SER A 156 5.24 29.11 -9.66
CA SER A 156 5.47 30.29 -8.82
C SER A 156 6.11 29.88 -7.50
N GLN A 157 7.15 30.60 -7.09
CA GLN A 157 7.81 30.39 -5.79
C GLN A 157 7.23 31.30 -4.70
N TYR A 158 7.24 30.81 -3.46
CA TYR A 158 6.87 31.54 -2.25
C TYR A 158 7.94 31.30 -1.18
N LEU A 159 8.62 32.36 -0.75
CA LEU A 159 9.57 32.39 0.37
C LEU A 159 10.67 31.31 0.32
N LEU A 160 11.75 31.57 -0.43
CA LEU A 160 12.99 30.81 -0.31
C LEU A 160 13.70 31.13 1.01
N GLU A 161 14.14 30.10 1.75
CA GLU A 161 14.94 30.26 2.97
C GLU A 161 16.38 30.70 2.63
N LYS A 162 16.57 31.99 2.34
CA LYS A 162 17.87 32.55 1.93
C LYS A 162 18.97 32.33 2.97
N SER A 163 18.63 32.36 4.27
CA SER A 163 19.62 32.22 5.35
C SER A 163 20.34 30.88 5.37
N ARG A 164 19.73 29.83 4.83
CA ARG A 164 20.35 28.49 4.72
C ARG A 164 21.66 28.50 3.93
N VAL A 165 21.80 29.42 2.98
CA VAL A 165 23.01 29.56 2.15
C VAL A 165 24.25 29.80 3.02
N VAL A 166 24.12 30.57 4.11
CA VAL A 166 25.25 30.97 4.94
C VAL A 166 25.28 30.30 6.32
N PHE A 167 24.16 29.68 6.72
CA PHE A 167 24.01 29.09 8.05
C PHE A 167 23.24 27.78 8.02
N GLN A 168 23.73 26.78 8.76
CA GLN A 168 23.03 25.52 8.99
C GLN A 168 23.10 25.14 10.46
N ALA A 169 21.99 24.64 11.00
CA ALA A 169 21.98 24.09 12.36
C ALA A 169 22.70 22.74 12.42
N HIS A 170 23.06 22.32 13.63
CA HIS A 170 23.72 21.04 13.86
C HIS A 170 22.86 19.87 13.33
N GLY A 171 23.43 19.03 12.46
CA GLY A 171 22.75 17.91 11.82
C GLY A 171 22.00 18.26 10.53
N GLU A 172 22.03 19.52 10.09
CA GLU A 172 21.43 19.97 8.82
C GLU A 172 22.48 20.17 7.72
N ARG A 173 22.02 20.21 6.45
CA ARG A 173 22.84 20.60 5.30
C ARG A 173 22.38 21.93 4.69
N ASN A 174 23.26 22.47 3.87
CA ASN A 174 22.92 23.51 2.90
C ASN A 174 22.12 22.88 1.73
N TYR A 175 21.74 23.67 0.72
CA TYR A 175 21.04 23.18 -0.47
C TYR A 175 21.80 22.06 -1.17
N HIS A 176 21.07 21.08 -1.71
CA HIS A 176 21.67 19.87 -2.27
C HIS A 176 22.65 20.15 -3.42
N VAL A 177 22.35 21.14 -4.26
CA VAL A 177 23.17 21.52 -5.42
C VAL A 177 24.64 21.76 -5.08
N PHE A 178 24.96 22.28 -3.88
CA PHE A 178 26.37 22.50 -3.50
C PHE A 178 27.14 21.19 -3.37
N TYR A 179 26.52 20.16 -2.81
CA TYR A 179 27.16 18.88 -2.59
C TYR A 179 27.13 18.02 -3.87
N GLU A 180 26.05 18.11 -4.64
CA GLU A 180 25.94 17.49 -5.97
C GLU A 180 27.02 18.05 -6.91
N LEU A 181 27.25 19.37 -6.91
CA LEU A 181 28.32 20.03 -7.66
C LEU A 181 29.71 19.49 -7.26
N LEU A 182 29.98 19.44 -5.95
CA LEU A 182 31.26 18.96 -5.42
C LEU A 182 31.47 17.46 -5.65
N ALA A 183 30.42 16.64 -5.66
CA ALA A 183 30.53 15.21 -5.90
C ALA A 183 30.63 14.88 -7.41
N GLY A 184 29.83 15.55 -8.24
CA GLY A 184 29.57 15.17 -9.62
C GLY A 184 30.46 15.82 -10.68
N LEU A 185 31.09 16.97 -10.42
CA LEU A 185 31.95 17.62 -11.42
C LEU A 185 33.23 16.80 -11.74
N PRO A 186 33.68 16.78 -13.01
CA PRO A 186 34.99 16.25 -13.38
C PRO A 186 36.12 16.98 -12.68
N VAL A 187 37.23 16.28 -12.43
CA VAL A 187 38.40 16.83 -11.71
C VAL A 187 38.96 18.08 -12.41
N GLU A 188 39.04 18.07 -13.75
CA GLU A 188 39.52 19.20 -14.55
C GLU A 188 38.67 20.47 -14.32
N GLN A 189 37.34 20.34 -14.34
CA GLN A 189 36.44 21.46 -14.11
C GLN A 189 36.42 21.92 -12.65
N LYS A 190 36.64 21.00 -11.69
CA LYS A 190 36.80 21.36 -10.27
C LYS A 190 38.03 22.23 -10.06
N GLU A 191 39.15 21.90 -10.71
CA GLU A 191 40.37 22.70 -10.64
C GLU A 191 40.17 24.09 -11.26
N GLU A 192 39.49 24.20 -12.40
CA GLU A 192 39.15 25.48 -13.04
C GLU A 192 38.26 26.38 -12.16
N LEU A 193 37.35 25.77 -11.39
CA LEU A 193 36.44 26.47 -10.49
C LEU A 193 37.00 26.65 -9.07
N TYR A 194 38.25 26.26 -8.82
CA TYR A 194 38.89 26.29 -7.50
C TYR A 194 38.05 25.55 -6.43
N LEU A 195 37.46 24.41 -6.80
CA LEU A 195 36.60 23.62 -5.91
C LEU A 195 37.42 22.60 -5.10
N GLN A 196 37.08 22.48 -3.81
CA GLN A 196 37.66 21.53 -2.85
C GLN A 196 36.56 20.65 -2.22
N GLU A 197 36.91 19.82 -1.24
CA GLU A 197 35.93 19.00 -0.51
C GLU A 197 34.95 19.86 0.31
N ALA A 198 33.78 19.29 0.65
CA ALA A 198 32.72 20.03 1.33
C ALA A 198 33.14 20.58 2.70
N GLU A 199 34.01 19.88 3.43
CA GLU A 199 34.51 20.27 4.76
C GLU A 199 35.36 21.56 4.72
N SER A 200 35.94 21.87 3.56
CA SER A 200 36.80 23.04 3.32
C SER A 200 36.04 24.35 3.32
N TYR A 201 34.72 24.31 3.13
CA TYR A 201 33.89 25.49 2.97
C TYR A 201 33.12 25.83 4.24
N PHE A 202 33.31 27.06 4.73
CA PHE A 202 32.61 27.55 5.91
C PHE A 202 31.08 27.48 5.76
N TYR A 203 30.54 27.65 4.55
CA TYR A 203 29.08 27.55 4.32
C TYR A 203 28.54 26.12 4.23
N LEU A 204 29.37 25.08 4.31
CA LEU A 204 28.94 23.68 4.24
C LEU A 204 29.29 22.89 5.51
N ASN A 205 30.33 23.29 6.24
CA ASN A 205 30.83 22.51 7.39
C ASN A 205 30.17 22.84 8.75
N GLN A 206 29.35 23.89 8.84
CA GLN A 206 28.72 24.32 10.11
C GLN A 206 27.77 23.26 10.69
N GLY A 207 27.02 22.58 9.83
CA GLY A 207 26.06 21.54 10.23
C GLY A 207 26.69 20.21 10.66
N ARG A 208 27.99 19.99 10.38
CA ARG A 208 28.74 18.74 10.65
C ARG A 208 28.14 17.47 10.05
N ALA A 209 27.33 17.60 9.00
CA ALA A 209 26.62 16.49 8.38
C ALA A 209 26.73 16.58 6.85
N CYS A 210 27.91 16.34 6.29
CA CYS A 210 28.13 16.44 4.83
C CYS A 210 27.48 15.30 4.04
N ASP A 211 27.37 14.10 4.62
CA ASP A 211 26.80 12.93 3.95
C ASP A 211 25.36 12.61 4.40
N ILE A 212 24.57 12.04 3.48
CA ILE A 212 23.20 11.55 3.73
C ILE A 212 23.18 10.05 3.44
N LEU A 213 22.72 9.24 4.41
CA LEU A 213 22.61 7.80 4.26
C LEU A 213 21.60 7.45 3.14
N GLY A 214 22.06 6.69 2.14
CA GLY A 214 21.22 6.22 1.03
C GLY A 214 21.02 7.23 -0.11
N LYS A 215 21.69 8.40 -0.08
CA LYS A 215 21.72 9.36 -1.19
C LYS A 215 23.10 9.35 -1.85
N GLU A 216 23.14 9.29 -3.18
CA GLU A 216 24.37 9.42 -3.97
C GLU A 216 24.38 10.77 -4.71
N ASP A 217 24.99 11.79 -4.10
CA ASP A 217 25.02 13.16 -4.64
C ASP A 217 25.68 13.24 -6.04
N SER A 218 26.58 12.31 -6.40
CA SER A 218 27.19 12.24 -7.74
C SER A 218 26.19 11.79 -8.83
N GLN A 219 25.32 10.84 -8.52
CA GLN A 219 24.28 10.37 -9.43
C GLN A 219 23.18 11.42 -9.59
N ASP A 220 22.81 12.08 -8.50
CA ASP A 220 21.83 13.17 -8.53
C ASP A 220 22.33 14.38 -9.35
N PHE A 221 23.64 14.66 -9.32
CA PHE A 221 24.24 15.67 -10.20
C PHE A 221 24.06 15.33 -11.69
N LEU A 222 24.21 14.06 -12.08
CA LEU A 222 23.98 13.64 -13.48
C LEU A 222 22.52 13.88 -13.88
N VAL A 223 21.56 13.57 -13.00
CA VAL A 223 20.14 13.82 -13.22
C VAL A 223 19.86 15.33 -13.33
N LEU A 224 20.51 16.14 -12.50
CA LEU A 224 20.41 17.60 -12.54
C LEU A 224 20.93 18.17 -13.87
N VAL A 225 22.10 17.74 -14.33
CA VAL A 225 22.69 18.18 -15.60
C VAL A 225 21.77 17.81 -16.77
N GLN A 226 21.28 16.56 -16.82
CA GLN A 226 20.33 16.13 -17.84
C GLN A 226 19.03 16.96 -17.84
N ALA A 227 18.54 17.33 -16.65
CA ALA A 227 17.36 18.18 -16.53
C ALA A 227 17.62 19.62 -17.01
N LEU A 228 18.77 20.21 -16.68
CA LEU A 228 19.17 21.55 -17.12
C LEU A 228 19.42 21.62 -18.63
N GLU A 229 20.05 20.59 -19.21
CA GLU A 229 20.19 20.44 -20.66
C GLU A 229 18.82 20.26 -21.33
N GLY A 230 17.89 19.53 -20.70
CA GLY A 230 16.54 19.32 -21.19
C GLY A 230 15.69 20.58 -21.33
N ILE A 231 15.96 21.63 -20.53
CA ILE A 231 15.33 22.95 -20.68
C ILE A 231 16.08 23.88 -21.66
N ASN A 232 17.07 23.36 -22.38
CA ASN A 232 17.91 24.04 -23.38
C ASN A 232 18.80 25.16 -22.80
N LEU A 233 19.36 25.00 -21.60
CA LEU A 233 20.46 25.88 -21.16
C LEU A 233 21.69 25.63 -22.04
N SER A 234 22.37 26.70 -22.46
CA SER A 234 23.63 26.56 -23.17
C SER A 234 24.78 26.21 -22.23
N ASP A 235 25.83 25.58 -22.75
CA ASP A 235 27.03 25.22 -21.98
C ASP A 235 27.65 26.45 -21.26
N ASP A 236 27.62 27.61 -21.91
CA ASP A 236 28.05 28.89 -21.31
C ASP A 236 27.22 29.28 -20.09
N GLN A 237 25.89 29.04 -20.13
CA GLN A 237 24.97 29.34 -19.04
C GLN A 237 25.14 28.34 -17.89
N LEU A 238 25.36 27.07 -18.19
CA LEU A 238 25.68 26.04 -17.19
C LEU A 238 26.99 26.36 -16.48
N THR A 239 28.05 26.63 -17.25
CA THR A 239 29.36 27.02 -16.70
C THR A 239 29.26 28.28 -15.83
N SER A 240 28.47 29.26 -16.26
CA SER A 240 28.19 30.46 -15.46
C SER A 240 27.47 30.13 -14.15
N THR A 241 26.52 29.19 -14.18
CA THR A 241 25.78 28.73 -12.99
C THR A 241 26.74 28.06 -11.99
N TRP A 242 27.62 27.18 -12.47
CA TRP A 242 28.65 26.54 -11.66
C TRP A 242 29.64 27.55 -11.08
N ALA A 243 30.08 28.53 -11.87
CA ALA A 243 30.94 29.61 -11.41
C ALA A 243 30.30 30.46 -10.30
N VAL A 244 28.99 30.74 -10.39
CA VAL A 244 28.28 31.47 -9.32
C VAL A 244 28.19 30.64 -8.04
N LEU A 245 27.89 29.34 -8.13
CA LEU A 245 27.85 28.47 -6.94
C LEU A 245 29.24 28.32 -6.30
N ALA A 246 30.29 28.13 -7.10
CA ALA A 246 31.68 28.10 -6.63
C ALA A 246 32.07 29.41 -5.95
N ALA A 247 31.70 30.56 -6.55
CA ALA A 247 31.95 31.87 -5.97
C ALA A 247 31.21 32.06 -4.63
N ILE A 248 29.99 31.55 -4.47
CA ILE A 248 29.26 31.59 -3.18
C ILE A 248 30.01 30.79 -2.10
N LEU A 249 30.52 29.60 -2.44
CA LEU A 249 31.31 28.80 -1.50
C LEU A 249 32.60 29.52 -1.09
N GLN A 250 33.32 30.09 -2.06
CA GLN A 250 34.56 30.83 -1.81
C GLN A 250 34.33 32.14 -1.04
N LEU A 251 33.21 32.82 -1.25
CA LEU A 251 32.82 33.98 -0.46
C LEU A 251 32.77 33.64 1.03
N GLY A 252 32.28 32.45 1.42
CA GLY A 252 32.20 32.03 2.81
C GLY A 252 33.56 31.87 3.51
N ASN A 253 34.62 31.63 2.75
CA ASN A 253 35.98 31.46 3.26
C ASN A 253 36.73 32.79 3.43
N ILE A 254 36.18 33.92 2.97
CA ILE A 254 36.75 35.24 3.23
C ILE A 254 36.72 35.50 4.74
N CYS A 255 37.92 35.65 5.30
CA CYS A 255 38.15 35.97 6.69
C CYS A 255 38.45 37.46 6.85
N PHE A 256 37.94 38.06 7.93
CA PHE A 256 38.19 39.46 8.27
C PHE A 256 39.01 39.56 9.56
N THR A 257 39.95 40.49 9.59
CA THR A 257 40.68 40.89 10.80
C THR A 257 40.26 42.29 11.19
N SER A 258 40.12 42.55 12.49
CA SER A 258 39.91 43.90 12.98
C SER A 258 41.22 44.64 13.22
N TYR A 259 41.22 45.93 12.88
CA TYR A 259 42.26 46.86 13.28
C TYR A 259 41.60 48.11 13.88
N GLU A 260 42.18 48.62 14.96
CA GLU A 260 41.68 49.83 15.61
C GLU A 260 42.32 51.07 14.97
N LYS A 261 41.49 51.99 14.49
CA LYS A 261 41.92 53.33 14.08
C LYS A 261 40.98 54.35 14.73
N GLU A 262 41.55 55.33 15.42
CA GLU A 262 40.79 56.45 16.02
C GLU A 262 39.64 56.01 16.96
N SER A 263 39.84 54.93 17.73
CA SER A 263 38.87 54.38 18.72
C SER A 263 37.67 53.63 18.13
N TYR A 264 37.65 53.38 16.81
CA TYR A 264 36.65 52.55 16.14
C TYR A 264 37.30 51.29 15.57
N GLU A 265 36.58 50.17 15.66
CA GLU A 265 36.98 48.89 15.08
C GLU A 265 36.67 48.89 13.58
N HIS A 266 37.69 48.70 12.75
CA HIS A 266 37.55 48.60 11.30
C HIS A 266 37.88 47.20 10.80
N ALA A 267 37.08 46.70 9.86
CA ALA A 267 37.32 45.42 9.20
C ALA A 267 38.30 45.56 8.03
N ALA A 268 39.34 44.75 8.03
CA ALA A 268 40.19 44.47 6.88
C ALA A 268 40.06 42.99 6.49
N VAL A 269 40.37 42.68 5.24
CA VAL A 269 40.41 41.30 4.75
C VAL A 269 41.73 40.67 5.18
N ALA A 270 41.68 39.44 5.71
CA ALA A 270 42.85 38.73 6.22
C ALA A 270 43.76 38.20 5.11
N SER A 271 43.16 37.81 3.98
CA SER A 271 43.83 37.22 2.83
C SER A 271 43.18 37.68 1.53
N ASP A 272 43.99 38.20 0.61
CA ASP A 272 43.50 38.68 -0.69
C ASP A 272 43.23 37.53 -1.69
N THR A 273 43.68 36.30 -1.39
CA THR A 273 43.57 35.17 -2.33
C THR A 273 42.12 34.79 -2.62
N GLU A 274 41.28 34.70 -1.59
CA GLU A 274 39.89 34.29 -1.68
C GLU A 274 39.07 35.34 -2.43
N ILE A 275 39.33 36.62 -2.17
CA ILE A 275 38.71 37.74 -2.90
C ILE A 275 39.10 37.70 -4.37
N GLN A 276 40.38 37.46 -4.68
CA GLN A 276 40.83 37.36 -6.06
C GLN A 276 40.20 36.18 -6.80
N ILE A 277 40.04 35.02 -6.13
CA ILE A 277 39.34 33.85 -6.68
C ILE A 277 37.89 34.19 -6.98
N VAL A 278 37.15 34.77 -6.03
CA VAL A 278 35.74 35.17 -6.24
C VAL A 278 35.63 36.19 -7.37
N ALA A 279 36.51 37.19 -7.43
CA ALA A 279 36.54 38.19 -8.48
C ALA A 279 36.80 37.58 -9.86
N ASN A 280 37.71 36.60 -9.95
CA ASN A 280 38.01 35.86 -11.18
C ASN A 280 36.82 34.99 -11.62
N LEU A 281 36.18 34.26 -10.69
CA LEU A 281 35.01 33.42 -10.98
C LEU A 281 33.84 34.25 -11.48
N LEU A 282 33.51 35.36 -10.80
CA LEU A 282 32.40 36.24 -11.16
C LEU A 282 32.77 37.26 -12.26
N ARG A 283 34.03 37.28 -12.72
CA ARG A 283 34.58 38.21 -13.71
C ARG A 283 34.27 39.68 -13.38
N ILE A 284 34.60 40.08 -12.16
CA ILE A 284 34.48 41.45 -11.62
C ILE A 284 35.84 41.94 -11.08
N SER A 285 35.93 43.23 -10.72
CA SER A 285 37.14 43.77 -10.08
C SER A 285 37.24 43.35 -8.61
N ALA A 286 38.42 42.85 -8.21
CA ALA A 286 38.73 42.49 -6.83
C ALA A 286 38.67 43.70 -5.89
N ASP A 287 39.19 44.86 -6.31
CA ASP A 287 39.20 46.09 -5.50
C ASP A 287 37.79 46.55 -5.14
N PHE A 288 36.87 46.48 -6.10
CA PHE A 288 35.47 46.86 -5.86
C PHE A 288 34.76 45.84 -4.96
N LEU A 289 35.03 44.54 -5.12
CA LEU A 289 34.49 43.51 -4.23
C LEU A 289 34.99 43.68 -2.79
N GLN A 290 36.29 43.92 -2.61
CA GLN A 290 36.89 44.19 -1.31
C GLN A 290 36.28 45.44 -0.66
N SER A 291 36.13 46.52 -1.44
CA SER A 291 35.45 47.73 -0.97
C SER A 291 34.02 47.45 -0.54
N ALA A 292 33.25 46.67 -1.29
CA ALA A 292 31.85 46.35 -0.99
C ALA A 292 31.65 45.50 0.28
N VAL A 293 32.65 44.69 0.69
CA VAL A 293 32.57 43.90 1.93
C VAL A 293 33.19 44.61 3.14
N THR A 294 34.06 45.61 2.95
CA THR A 294 34.76 46.32 4.04
C THR A 294 34.25 47.72 4.30
N HIS A 295 33.63 48.36 3.31
CA HIS A 295 33.12 49.71 3.38
C HIS A 295 31.62 49.73 3.03
N ARG A 296 30.92 50.69 3.60
CA ARG A 296 29.57 51.06 3.21
C ARG A 296 29.63 52.42 2.55
N VAL A 297 29.18 52.56 1.31
CA VAL A 297 28.97 53.89 0.74
C VAL A 297 27.57 54.44 1.01
N THR A 298 27.55 55.66 1.51
CA THR A 298 26.34 56.46 1.60
C THR A 298 26.38 57.50 0.49
N VAL A 299 25.47 57.36 -0.48
CA VAL A 299 25.31 58.31 -1.57
C VAL A 299 24.52 59.51 -1.04
N THR A 300 25.17 60.66 -0.91
CA THR A 300 24.52 61.95 -0.66
C THR A 300 24.23 62.66 -1.98
N SER A 301 23.46 63.74 -1.96
CA SER A 301 23.11 64.51 -3.17
C SER A 301 24.31 65.13 -3.90
N TYR A 302 25.49 65.18 -3.26
CA TYR A 302 26.69 65.80 -3.82
C TYR A 302 27.89 64.85 -3.91
N ASP A 303 28.04 63.90 -2.96
CA ASP A 303 29.19 62.98 -2.91
C ASP A 303 28.85 61.56 -2.42
N ARG A 304 29.71 60.60 -2.78
CA ARG A 304 29.70 59.22 -2.23
C ARG A 304 30.68 59.13 -1.06
N ILE A 305 30.16 58.97 0.15
CA ILE A 305 30.98 58.84 1.37
C ILE A 305 31.22 57.36 1.65
N PHE A 306 32.48 56.93 1.67
CA PHE A 306 32.88 55.57 2.05
C PHE A 306 33.13 55.51 3.56
N THR A 307 32.33 54.72 4.27
CA THR A 307 32.47 54.51 5.71
C THR A 307 32.94 53.09 5.97
N PRO A 308 34.08 52.87 6.66
CA PRO A 308 34.54 51.52 6.98
C PRO A 308 33.54 50.80 7.89
N LEU A 309 33.37 49.49 7.68
CA LEU A 309 32.49 48.61 8.46
C LEU A 309 33.23 48.02 9.66
N SER A 310 32.48 47.67 10.70
CA SER A 310 32.97 46.81 11.79
C SER A 310 33.16 45.38 11.31
N LEU A 311 33.85 44.55 12.10
CA LEU A 311 34.06 43.14 11.77
C LEU A 311 32.72 42.39 11.57
N GLU A 312 31.76 42.59 12.48
CA GLU A 312 30.42 42.04 12.32
C GLU A 312 29.68 42.57 11.08
N GLY A 313 29.86 43.86 10.76
CA GLY A 313 29.27 44.48 9.58
C GLY A 313 29.83 43.93 8.27
N ALA A 314 31.13 43.62 8.22
CA ALA A 314 31.78 43.02 7.06
C ALA A 314 31.34 41.56 6.83
N VAL A 315 31.21 40.78 7.91
CA VAL A 315 30.63 39.42 7.85
C VAL A 315 29.19 39.47 7.35
N ASP A 316 28.37 40.37 7.89
CA ASP A 316 26.98 40.53 7.45
C ASP A 316 26.90 40.97 5.97
N ALA A 317 27.82 41.83 5.50
CA ALA A 317 27.90 42.25 4.09
C ALA A 317 28.24 41.07 3.16
N ARG A 318 29.29 40.29 3.49
CA ARG A 318 29.68 39.07 2.78
C ARG A 318 28.52 38.07 2.69
N ASP A 319 27.88 37.79 3.83
CA ASP A 319 26.76 36.86 3.90
C ASP A 319 25.54 37.37 3.10
N SER A 320 25.30 38.68 3.11
CA SER A 320 24.23 39.31 2.31
C SER A 320 24.49 39.16 0.81
N ILE A 321 25.73 39.34 0.36
CA ILE A 321 26.12 39.13 -1.04
C ILE A 321 25.90 37.66 -1.45
N ALA A 322 26.35 36.71 -0.64
CA ALA A 322 26.16 35.28 -0.90
C ALA A 322 24.68 34.89 -1.03
N LYS A 323 23.84 35.34 -0.09
CA LYS A 323 22.37 35.12 -0.12
C LYS A 323 21.74 35.72 -1.37
N THR A 324 22.19 36.90 -1.78
CA THR A 324 21.67 37.63 -2.95
C THR A 324 22.00 36.92 -4.24
N LEU A 325 23.27 36.52 -4.42
CA LEU A 325 23.71 35.77 -5.59
C LEU A 325 22.89 34.49 -5.76
N TYR A 326 22.72 33.71 -4.68
CA TYR A 326 21.94 32.49 -4.71
C TYR A 326 20.47 32.73 -5.03
N TYR A 327 19.84 33.69 -4.35
CA TYR A 327 18.43 34.01 -4.55
C TYR A 327 18.14 34.45 -5.99
N LEU A 328 18.96 35.34 -6.54
CA LEU A 328 18.77 35.85 -7.89
C LEU A 328 19.09 34.78 -8.96
N LEU A 329 20.06 33.89 -8.70
CA LEU A 329 20.31 32.73 -9.55
C LEU A 329 19.10 31.79 -9.57
N PHE A 330 18.51 31.50 -8.40
CA PHE A 330 17.32 30.66 -8.30
C PHE A 330 16.10 31.29 -9.00
N GLU A 331 15.89 32.60 -8.85
CA GLU A 331 14.84 33.32 -9.60
C GLU A 331 15.05 33.26 -11.11
N TRP A 332 16.29 33.39 -11.57
CA TRP A 332 16.63 33.28 -12.98
C TRP A 332 16.38 31.87 -13.52
N LEU A 333 16.80 30.82 -12.80
CA LEU A 333 16.50 29.44 -13.18
C LEU A 333 15.00 29.20 -13.27
N LEU A 334 14.22 29.70 -12.30
CA LEU A 334 12.77 29.59 -12.31
C LEU A 334 12.13 30.32 -13.52
N LEU A 335 12.69 31.45 -13.93
CA LEU A 335 12.27 32.15 -15.16
C LEU A 335 12.56 31.31 -16.40
N GLN A 336 13.75 30.72 -16.52
CA GLN A 336 14.08 29.84 -17.65
C GLN A 336 13.18 28.60 -17.71
N ILE A 337 12.90 27.98 -16.55
CA ILE A 337 11.95 26.87 -16.43
C ILE A 337 10.56 27.30 -16.89
N ASN A 338 10.08 28.48 -16.47
CA ASN A 338 8.77 28.98 -16.87
C ASN A 338 8.69 29.36 -18.35
N GLU A 339 9.74 29.93 -18.94
CA GLU A 339 9.82 30.19 -20.38
C GLU A 339 9.78 28.89 -21.20
N TRP A 340 10.39 27.83 -20.69
CA TRP A 340 10.31 26.51 -21.29
C TRP A 340 8.92 25.87 -21.09
N LEU A 341 8.32 25.95 -19.90
CA LEU A 341 6.99 25.35 -19.63
C LEU A 341 5.80 26.17 -20.16
N ALA A 342 6.02 27.42 -20.56
CA ALA A 342 4.97 28.39 -20.86
C ALA A 342 3.93 27.83 -21.85
N PRO A 343 2.62 27.93 -21.51
CA PRO A 343 1.57 27.57 -22.44
C PRO A 343 1.46 28.61 -23.56
N GLY A 344 1.04 28.19 -24.76
CA GLY A 344 0.68 29.12 -25.83
C GLY A 344 -0.65 29.83 -25.56
N GLU A 345 -1.74 29.07 -25.48
CA GLU A 345 -3.10 29.55 -25.14
C GLU A 345 -3.77 28.54 -24.19
N SER A 346 -4.46 29.02 -23.15
CA SER A 346 -5.10 28.20 -22.11
C SER A 346 -6.50 28.71 -21.75
N ASP A 347 -7.44 27.79 -21.53
CA ASP A 347 -8.82 28.11 -21.14
C ASP A 347 -9.04 27.94 -19.62
N CYS A 348 -8.30 27.01 -19.00
CA CYS A 348 -8.42 26.70 -17.57
C CYS A 348 -7.04 26.40 -16.95
N ALA A 349 -6.89 26.64 -15.65
CA ALA A 349 -5.70 26.30 -14.88
C ALA A 349 -6.05 25.45 -13.66
N LEU A 350 -5.29 24.37 -13.45
CA LEU A 350 -5.32 23.55 -12.26
C LEU A 350 -4.09 23.84 -11.40
N GLY A 351 -4.30 24.50 -10.26
CA GLY A 351 -3.24 24.84 -9.31
C GLY A 351 -2.94 23.70 -8.34
N ILE A 352 -1.66 23.41 -8.11
CA ILE A 352 -1.18 22.45 -7.11
C ILE A 352 -0.27 23.22 -6.15
N VAL A 353 -0.70 23.31 -4.90
CA VAL A 353 0.00 24.06 -3.85
C VAL A 353 0.76 23.08 -2.96
N ASP A 354 2.10 23.18 -2.98
CA ASP A 354 3.01 22.49 -2.06
C ASP A 354 3.83 23.54 -1.32
N ILE A 355 3.41 23.87 -0.09
CA ILE A 355 4.06 24.86 0.78
C ILE A 355 4.85 24.14 1.86
N HIS A 356 5.83 24.82 2.45
CA HIS A 356 6.58 24.32 3.61
C HIS A 356 5.65 23.75 4.67
N GLY A 357 6.04 22.63 5.25
CA GLY A 357 5.31 22.11 6.39
C GLY A 357 5.47 23.00 7.61
N PHE A 358 4.55 22.90 8.56
CA PHE A 358 4.75 23.46 9.89
C PHE A 358 6.04 22.87 10.50
N GLU A 359 6.88 23.75 11.04
CA GLU A 359 8.22 23.41 11.55
C GLU A 359 8.42 23.98 12.96
N ASP A 360 8.87 23.12 13.86
CA ASP A 360 9.40 23.50 15.15
C ASP A 360 10.77 22.85 15.28
N LEU A 361 11.80 23.65 15.03
CA LEU A 361 13.21 23.27 15.12
C LEU A 361 13.73 23.70 16.50
N GLY A 362 14.73 23.01 17.03
CA GLY A 362 15.31 23.38 18.34
C GLY A 362 15.76 24.85 18.42
N VAL A 363 16.11 25.45 17.27
CA VAL A 363 16.38 26.89 17.12
C VAL A 363 15.51 27.44 15.99
N ASN A 364 14.44 28.17 16.33
CA ASN A 364 13.54 28.80 15.36
C ASN A 364 13.88 30.28 15.16
N SER A 365 13.97 30.72 13.90
CA SER A 365 14.27 32.10 13.53
C SER A 365 13.10 32.78 12.78
N LEU A 366 13.36 33.93 12.14
CA LEU A 366 12.35 34.72 11.41
C LEU A 366 11.71 33.91 10.27
N GLU A 367 12.49 33.07 9.61
CA GLU A 367 12.06 32.22 8.51
C GLU A 367 11.03 31.19 8.98
N GLN A 368 11.27 30.53 10.11
CA GLN A 368 10.29 29.62 10.73
C GLN A 368 9.02 30.36 11.15
N LEU A 369 9.14 31.61 11.64
CA LEU A 369 7.96 32.43 11.95
C LEU A 369 7.12 32.70 10.70
N CYS A 370 7.75 33.05 9.57
CA CYS A 370 7.06 33.23 8.29
C CYS A 370 6.43 31.94 7.76
N ILE A 371 7.15 30.81 7.84
CA ILE A 371 6.65 29.48 7.44
C ILE A 371 5.42 29.08 8.27
N ASN A 372 5.52 29.20 9.59
CA ASN A 372 4.43 28.84 10.51
C ASN A 372 3.24 29.79 10.35
N PHE A 373 3.48 31.08 10.09
CA PHE A 373 2.44 32.05 9.76
C PHE A 373 1.69 31.70 8.46
N ALA A 374 2.39 31.27 7.39
CA ALA A 374 1.73 30.79 6.18
C ALA A 374 0.89 29.53 6.45
N ASN A 375 1.40 28.59 7.25
CA ASN A 375 0.64 27.39 7.63
C ASN A 375 -0.61 27.74 8.44
N GLU A 376 -0.53 28.72 9.36
CA GLU A 376 -1.67 29.24 10.11
C GLU A 376 -2.74 29.83 9.17
N HIS A 377 -2.31 30.58 8.14
CA HIS A 377 -3.20 31.16 7.12
C HIS A 377 -3.92 30.08 6.28
N LEU A 378 -3.18 29.08 5.80
CA LEU A 378 -3.75 27.96 5.05
C LEU A 378 -4.70 27.11 5.91
N GLN A 379 -4.38 26.93 7.19
CA GLN A 379 -5.24 26.21 8.13
C GLN A 379 -6.55 26.95 8.38
N HIS A 380 -6.50 28.27 8.52
CA HIS A 380 -7.68 29.10 8.63
C HIS A 380 -8.53 29.06 7.36
N PHE A 381 -7.89 29.17 6.18
CA PHE A 381 -8.57 29.02 4.89
C PHE A 381 -9.27 27.66 4.76
N PHE A 382 -8.58 26.57 5.09
CA PHE A 382 -9.17 25.22 5.09
C PHE A 382 -10.43 25.14 5.94
N SER A 383 -10.36 25.64 7.18
CA SER A 383 -11.47 25.54 8.12
C SER A 383 -12.70 26.31 7.62
N GLN A 384 -12.49 27.50 7.05
CA GLN A 384 -13.55 28.29 6.43
C GLN A 384 -14.14 27.61 5.19
N THR A 385 -13.30 27.09 4.30
CA THR A 385 -13.73 26.46 3.05
C THR A 385 -14.48 25.16 3.30
N VAL A 386 -14.03 24.32 4.24
CA VAL A 386 -14.73 23.06 4.57
C VAL A 386 -16.12 23.32 5.13
N ILE A 387 -16.28 24.36 5.98
CA ILE A 387 -17.61 24.77 6.48
C ILE A 387 -18.47 25.27 5.32
N ALA A 388 -17.94 26.17 4.49
CA ALA A 388 -18.67 26.75 3.36
C ALA A 388 -19.12 25.69 2.33
N GLN A 389 -18.23 24.74 1.98
CA GLN A 389 -18.55 23.62 1.08
C GLN A 389 -19.65 22.71 1.64
N GLU A 390 -19.65 22.49 2.97
CA GLU A 390 -20.68 21.68 3.62
C GLU A 390 -22.04 22.40 3.64
N GLU A 391 -22.05 23.70 3.93
CA GLU A 391 -23.25 24.55 3.87
C GLU A 391 -23.80 24.67 2.45
N GLU A 392 -22.93 24.78 1.45
CA GLU A 392 -23.31 24.83 0.04
C GLU A 392 -24.00 23.54 -0.40
N GLU A 393 -23.46 22.35 -0.07
CA GLU A 393 -24.09 21.07 -0.42
C GLU A 393 -25.48 20.95 0.23
N TYR A 394 -25.63 21.37 1.48
CA TYR A 394 -26.94 21.36 2.16
C TYR A 394 -27.93 22.34 1.53
N SER A 395 -27.45 23.49 1.07
CA SER A 395 -28.26 24.47 0.33
C SER A 395 -28.69 23.95 -1.04
N GLN A 396 -27.77 23.37 -1.81
CA GLN A 396 -28.03 22.76 -3.12
C GLN A 396 -29.05 21.62 -3.02
N GLU A 397 -28.99 20.82 -1.96
CA GLU A 397 -29.91 19.72 -1.68
C GLU A 397 -31.17 20.17 -0.91
N GLN A 398 -31.35 21.46 -0.66
CA GLN A 398 -32.50 22.07 0.02
C GLN A 398 -32.82 21.48 1.40
N LEU A 399 -31.78 21.23 2.19
CA LEU A 399 -31.89 20.66 3.54
C LEU A 399 -32.19 21.74 4.58
N ALA A 400 -32.94 21.38 5.62
CA ALA A 400 -33.18 22.26 6.76
C ALA A 400 -31.96 22.20 7.70
N TRP A 401 -31.04 23.16 7.55
CA TRP A 401 -29.81 23.25 8.32
C TRP A 401 -29.66 24.61 9.03
N VAL A 402 -29.20 24.57 10.28
CA VAL A 402 -28.84 25.77 11.04
C VAL A 402 -27.32 25.93 10.95
N PRO A 403 -26.81 27.07 10.45
CA PRO A 403 -25.37 27.32 10.37
C PRO A 403 -24.71 27.15 11.74
N ILE A 404 -23.58 26.44 11.78
CA ILE A 404 -22.82 26.27 13.02
C ILE A 404 -22.25 27.65 13.38
N PRO A 405 -22.46 28.14 14.61
CA PRO A 405 -21.89 29.42 15.02
C PRO A 405 -20.37 29.37 14.85
N LYS A 406 -19.81 30.32 14.10
CA LYS A 406 -18.37 30.47 13.91
C LYS A 406 -17.72 30.59 15.29
N MET A 407 -17.14 29.49 15.77
CA MET A 407 -16.23 29.54 16.90
C MET A 407 -15.04 30.40 16.47
N TYR A 408 -14.59 31.28 17.36
CA TYR A 408 -13.43 32.19 17.26
C TYR A 408 -13.69 33.59 16.66
N SER A 409 -13.78 34.57 17.57
CA SER A 409 -13.79 36.01 17.29
C SER A 409 -12.39 36.65 17.32
N GLU A 410 -11.35 35.92 17.74
CA GLU A 410 -9.96 36.40 17.77
C GLU A 410 -9.04 35.30 17.24
N SER A 411 -8.43 35.54 16.07
CA SER A 411 -7.56 34.56 15.43
C SER A 411 -6.09 34.79 15.80
N CYS A 412 -5.29 33.71 15.92
CA CYS A 412 -3.84 33.82 16.03
C CYS A 412 -3.22 34.61 14.84
N LEU A 413 -3.92 34.65 13.70
CA LEU A 413 -3.53 35.45 12.53
C LEU A 413 -3.61 36.96 12.80
N ASP A 414 -4.68 37.41 13.44
CA ASP A 414 -4.82 38.83 13.81
C ASP A 414 -3.72 39.22 14.81
N PHE A 415 -3.42 38.33 15.75
CA PHE A 415 -2.30 38.52 16.69
C PHE A 415 -0.94 38.71 15.98
N ILE A 416 -0.66 37.95 14.91
CA ILE A 416 0.62 38.03 14.20
C ILE A 416 0.67 39.23 13.24
N ALA A 417 -0.42 39.55 12.54
CA ALA A 417 -0.41 40.45 11.38
C ALA A 417 -1.35 41.66 11.46
N ALA A 418 -2.29 41.74 12.41
CA ALA A 418 -3.23 42.85 12.47
C ALA A 418 -2.54 44.16 12.89
N LYS A 419 -2.96 45.27 12.28
CA LYS A 419 -2.55 46.61 12.69
C LYS A 419 -3.35 47.04 13.92
N PRO A 420 -2.77 47.82 14.86
CA PRO A 420 -1.45 48.45 14.81
C PRO A 420 -0.33 47.66 15.52
N HIS A 421 -0.65 46.65 16.33
CA HIS A 421 0.32 46.02 17.23
C HIS A 421 0.63 44.55 16.94
N GLY A 422 0.34 44.00 15.75
CA GLY A 422 0.73 42.63 15.42
C GLY A 422 2.26 42.46 15.40
N ILE A 423 2.75 41.27 15.72
CA ILE A 423 4.21 40.96 15.78
C ILE A 423 4.95 41.43 14.52
N LEU A 424 4.39 41.15 13.34
CA LEU A 424 5.00 41.50 12.06
C LEU A 424 4.97 43.02 11.80
N CYS A 425 3.93 43.72 12.25
CA CYS A 425 3.87 45.18 12.18
C CYS A 425 4.90 45.83 13.10
N ILE A 426 5.05 45.33 14.34
CA ILE A 426 6.08 45.80 15.27
C ILE A 426 7.47 45.58 14.67
N LEU A 427 7.69 44.44 14.01
CA LEU A 427 8.96 44.14 13.35
C LEU A 427 9.27 45.13 12.23
N ASP A 428 8.31 45.41 11.34
CA ASP A 428 8.48 46.37 10.25
C ASP A 428 8.73 47.79 10.78
N ASP A 429 7.97 48.22 11.79
CA ASP A 429 8.14 49.51 12.43
C ASP A 429 9.54 49.64 13.06
N GLN A 430 10.01 48.62 13.78
CA GLN A 430 11.37 48.60 14.33
C GLN A 430 12.45 48.54 13.25
N THR A 431 12.21 47.82 12.16
CA THR A 431 13.17 47.68 11.05
C THR A 431 13.44 49.03 10.36
N SER A 432 12.42 49.89 10.31
CA SER A 432 12.51 51.24 9.74
C SER A 432 13.31 52.24 10.59
N LEU A 433 13.53 51.94 11.88
CA LEU A 433 14.27 52.79 12.80
C LEU A 433 15.76 52.44 12.78
N THR A 434 16.61 53.45 12.66
CA THR A 434 18.07 53.27 12.57
C THR A 434 18.71 52.85 13.89
N GLN A 435 18.12 53.24 15.03
CA GLN A 435 18.62 52.93 16.38
C GLN A 435 17.94 51.71 17.03
N ALA A 436 16.99 51.07 16.36
CA ALA A 436 16.31 49.90 16.91
C ALA A 436 17.22 48.67 16.91
N THR A 437 17.09 47.86 17.95
CA THR A 437 17.80 46.59 18.11
C THR A 437 16.78 45.45 18.26
N ASP A 438 17.23 44.22 18.07
CA ASP A 438 16.40 43.03 18.29
C ASP A 438 15.80 43.00 19.71
N HIS A 439 16.53 43.52 20.69
CA HIS A 439 16.07 43.64 22.07
C HIS A 439 14.94 44.67 22.22
N THR A 440 15.02 45.84 21.54
CA THR A 440 13.93 46.83 21.58
C THR A 440 12.67 46.30 20.90
N PHE A 441 12.82 45.50 19.84
CA PHE A 441 11.72 44.78 19.23
C PHE A 441 11.06 43.80 20.22
N LEU A 442 11.85 42.94 20.87
CA LEU A 442 11.34 41.97 21.84
C LEU A 442 10.64 42.63 23.02
N GLN A 443 11.20 43.73 23.55
CA GLN A 443 10.58 44.52 24.63
C GLN A 443 9.21 45.06 24.24
N LYS A 444 9.05 45.57 23.00
CA LYS A 444 7.75 46.03 22.50
C LYS A 444 6.76 44.88 22.34
N CYS A 445 7.20 43.72 21.86
CA CYS A 445 6.35 42.53 21.80
C CYS A 445 5.88 42.13 23.20
N HIS A 446 6.77 42.11 24.21
CA HIS A 446 6.38 41.83 25.59
C HIS A 446 5.36 42.86 26.11
N TYR A 447 5.61 44.15 25.89
CA TYR A 447 4.72 45.23 26.36
C TYR A 447 3.29 45.12 25.80
N HIS A 448 3.14 44.84 24.50
CA HIS A 448 1.82 44.79 23.86
C HIS A 448 1.10 43.44 24.01
N HIS A 449 1.82 42.34 24.25
CA HIS A 449 1.26 40.99 24.13
C HIS A 449 1.36 40.12 25.39
N GLU A 450 1.91 40.60 26.51
CA GLU A 450 2.06 39.80 27.75
C GLU A 450 0.74 39.17 28.24
N ASN A 451 -0.39 39.84 28.03
CA ASN A 451 -1.72 39.35 28.42
C ASN A 451 -2.46 38.56 27.32
N SER A 452 -1.87 38.40 26.13
CA SER A 452 -2.52 37.69 25.02
C SER A 452 -2.52 36.17 25.25
N PRO A 453 -3.62 35.45 24.97
CA PRO A 453 -3.66 33.99 25.11
C PRO A 453 -2.66 33.27 24.18
N TRP A 454 -2.31 33.90 23.06
CA TRP A 454 -1.44 33.38 22.00
C TRP A 454 0.05 33.61 22.25
N TYR A 455 0.41 34.42 23.24
CA TYR A 455 1.79 34.80 23.53
C TYR A 455 2.25 34.23 24.87
N THR A 456 3.53 33.87 24.98
CA THR A 456 4.13 33.48 26.25
C THR A 456 5.52 34.07 26.36
N LYS A 457 5.71 34.88 27.41
CA LYS A 457 6.98 35.50 27.78
C LYS A 457 7.82 34.50 28.58
N PRO A 458 9.12 34.35 28.28
CA PRO A 458 9.99 33.46 29.04
C PRO A 458 10.14 33.94 30.49
N LYS A 459 10.26 33.00 31.44
CA LYS A 459 10.45 33.32 32.86
C LYS A 459 11.82 33.94 33.15
N LEU A 460 12.82 33.58 32.35
CA LEU A 460 14.17 34.15 32.36
C LEU A 460 14.27 35.18 31.23
N PRO A 461 15.09 36.25 31.37
CA PRO A 461 15.29 37.26 30.34
C PRO A 461 16.17 36.71 29.20
N LEU A 462 15.64 35.71 28.50
CA LEU A 462 16.22 35.14 27.29
C LEU A 462 15.70 35.94 26.08
N PRO A 463 16.51 36.12 25.02
CA PRO A 463 16.11 36.84 23.81
C PRO A 463 15.18 35.99 22.93
N VAL A 464 14.08 35.50 23.51
CA VAL A 464 13.13 34.59 22.88
C VAL A 464 11.69 34.98 23.21
N PHE A 465 10.75 34.62 22.34
CA PHE A 465 9.32 34.66 22.63
C PHE A 465 8.62 33.41 22.12
N THR A 466 7.50 33.04 22.74
CA THR A 466 6.74 31.85 22.33
C THR A 466 5.36 32.24 21.80
N VAL A 467 5.01 31.70 20.63
CA VAL A 467 3.68 31.86 20.02
C VAL A 467 2.96 30.52 20.06
N LYS A 468 1.70 30.52 20.50
CA LYS A 468 0.83 29.33 20.48
C LYS A 468 0.14 29.24 19.12
N HIS A 469 0.74 28.48 18.20
CA HIS A 469 0.15 28.19 16.90
C HIS A 469 -0.91 27.09 16.99
N TYR A 470 -1.67 26.90 15.91
CA TYR A 470 -2.62 25.79 15.80
C TYR A 470 -1.99 24.40 16.02
N ALA A 471 -0.69 24.25 15.72
CA ALA A 471 0.05 22.98 15.81
C ALA A 471 0.84 22.78 17.11
N GLY A 472 0.79 23.77 18.02
CA GLY A 472 1.52 23.77 19.29
C GLY A 472 2.27 25.08 19.55
N PRO A 473 2.80 25.27 20.77
CA PRO A 473 3.65 26.41 21.10
C PRO A 473 5.02 26.29 20.44
N VAL A 474 5.48 27.36 19.78
CA VAL A 474 6.81 27.44 19.14
C VAL A 474 7.57 28.62 19.74
N THR A 475 8.82 28.37 20.15
CA THR A 475 9.71 29.40 20.72
C THR A 475 10.66 29.92 19.65
N TYR A 476 10.63 31.22 19.40
CA TYR A 476 11.45 31.92 18.41
C TYR A 476 12.59 32.70 19.09
N GLN A 477 13.81 32.56 18.56
CA GLN A 477 14.98 33.31 18.99
C GLN A 477 15.15 34.58 18.17
N VAL A 478 15.19 35.73 18.84
CA VAL A 478 15.16 37.07 18.21
C VAL A 478 16.52 37.51 17.67
N HIS A 479 17.42 36.58 17.35
CA HIS A 479 18.76 36.94 16.89
C HIS A 479 18.73 37.39 15.41
N LYS A 480 19.21 38.62 15.15
CA LYS A 480 19.30 39.26 13.82
C LYS A 480 17.95 39.38 13.09
N PHE A 481 16.83 39.46 13.82
CA PHE A 481 15.50 39.59 13.23
C PHE A 481 15.37 40.86 12.38
N LEU A 482 15.83 42.01 12.90
CA LEU A 482 15.79 43.26 12.16
C LEU A 482 16.67 43.20 10.90
N ASN A 483 17.88 42.63 11.00
CA ASN A 483 18.79 42.52 9.86
C ASN A 483 18.21 41.62 8.76
N LYS A 484 17.61 40.48 9.15
CA LYS A 484 16.92 39.58 8.21
C LYS A 484 15.72 40.25 7.55
N ASN A 485 14.97 41.08 8.28
CA ASN A 485 13.79 41.74 7.74
C ASN A 485 14.11 42.90 6.78
N ARG A 486 15.29 43.53 6.90
CA ARG A 486 15.69 44.66 6.03
C ARG A 486 15.74 44.28 4.55
N ASP A 487 16.10 43.04 4.19
CA ASP A 487 16.15 42.48 2.82
C ASP A 487 16.57 43.51 1.74
N GLN A 488 17.59 44.31 2.05
CA GLN A 488 18.07 45.40 1.20
C GLN A 488 19.40 45.01 0.57
N LEU A 489 19.42 45.05 -0.76
CA LEU A 489 20.63 44.92 -1.54
C LEU A 489 21.39 46.24 -1.49
N HIS A 490 22.67 46.18 -1.10
CA HIS A 490 23.54 47.35 -1.14
C HIS A 490 23.67 47.83 -2.60
N PRO A 491 23.41 49.11 -2.90
CA PRO A 491 23.46 49.63 -4.27
C PRO A 491 24.81 49.40 -4.97
N GLU A 492 25.91 49.41 -4.20
CA GLU A 492 27.26 49.13 -4.68
C GLU A 492 27.39 47.70 -5.20
N VAL A 493 26.86 46.74 -4.46
CA VAL A 493 26.84 45.32 -4.85
C VAL A 493 26.09 45.15 -6.17
N LEU A 494 24.95 45.83 -6.33
CA LEU A 494 24.20 45.84 -7.59
C LEU A 494 25.01 46.43 -8.75
N ASP A 495 25.68 47.56 -8.53
CA ASP A 495 26.50 48.23 -9.55
C ASP A 495 27.68 47.36 -10.01
N ILE A 496 28.37 46.70 -9.09
CA ILE A 496 29.51 45.82 -9.38
C ILE A 496 29.06 44.63 -10.24
N PHE A 497 28.01 43.92 -9.82
CA PHE A 497 27.56 42.73 -10.55
C PHE A 497 26.87 43.05 -11.87
N CYS A 498 26.26 44.24 -12.02
CA CYS A 498 25.76 44.71 -13.32
C CYS A 498 26.88 44.86 -14.37
N GLN A 499 28.13 45.12 -13.94
CA GLN A 499 29.30 45.28 -14.79
C GLN A 499 30.11 43.98 -14.98
N SER A 500 29.65 42.86 -14.41
CA SER A 500 30.31 41.56 -14.59
C SER A 500 30.42 41.18 -16.07
N HIS A 501 31.56 40.62 -16.47
CA HIS A 501 31.72 40.07 -17.83
C HIS A 501 31.01 38.72 -18.02
N LEU A 502 30.51 38.08 -16.96
CA LEU A 502 29.62 36.94 -17.08
C LEU A 502 28.21 37.43 -17.47
N LYS A 503 27.77 37.06 -18.67
CA LYS A 503 26.47 37.49 -19.23
C LYS A 503 25.30 37.17 -18.31
N VAL A 504 25.29 35.98 -17.70
CA VAL A 504 24.23 35.55 -16.77
C VAL A 504 24.16 36.47 -15.56
N VAL A 505 25.29 36.69 -14.88
CA VAL A 505 25.36 37.56 -13.68
C VAL A 505 24.96 38.99 -14.02
N SER A 506 25.53 39.57 -15.08
CA SER A 506 25.20 40.94 -15.51
C SER A 506 23.71 41.10 -15.81
N HIS A 507 23.11 40.16 -16.56
CA HIS A 507 21.70 40.20 -16.91
C HIS A 507 20.78 40.13 -15.67
N ILE A 508 21.06 39.18 -14.77
CA ILE A 508 20.28 38.96 -13.55
C ILE A 508 20.27 40.23 -12.68
N PHE A 509 21.44 40.84 -12.47
CA PHE A 509 21.57 42.03 -11.62
C PHE A 509 21.03 43.30 -12.28
N GLN A 510 21.11 43.44 -13.61
CA GLN A 510 20.46 44.54 -14.34
C GLN A 510 18.94 44.51 -14.18
N LYS A 511 18.34 43.31 -14.29
CA LYS A 511 16.90 43.11 -14.07
C LYS A 511 16.49 43.45 -12.62
N ALA A 512 17.27 43.00 -11.64
CA ALA A 512 17.04 43.33 -10.22
C ALA A 512 17.14 44.84 -9.94
N LYS A 513 18.12 45.53 -10.54
CA LYS A 513 18.29 46.98 -10.44
C LYS A 513 17.11 47.74 -11.04
N ALA A 514 16.61 47.31 -12.20
CA ALA A 514 15.44 47.91 -12.85
C ALA A 514 14.17 47.78 -11.99
N ALA A 515 13.93 46.61 -11.39
CA ALA A 515 12.79 46.38 -10.50
C ALA A 515 12.84 47.28 -9.24
N CYS A 516 14.04 47.46 -8.67
CA CYS A 516 14.22 48.34 -7.50
C CYS A 516 13.96 49.82 -7.83
N SER A 517 14.38 50.28 -9.01
CA SER A 517 14.12 51.65 -9.49
C SER A 517 12.63 51.92 -9.72
N GLN A 518 11.90 50.99 -10.34
CA GLN A 518 10.45 51.13 -10.59
C GLN A 518 9.64 51.24 -9.28
N GLN A 519 10.00 50.47 -8.25
CA GLN A 519 9.36 50.57 -6.94
C GLN A 519 9.60 51.92 -6.25
N ARG A 520 10.79 52.51 -6.41
CA ARG A 520 11.12 53.84 -5.86
C ARG A 520 10.34 54.96 -6.56
N GLU A 521 10.13 54.87 -7.87
CA GLU A 521 9.38 55.87 -8.64
C GLU A 521 7.87 55.86 -8.36
N LEU A 522 7.27 54.67 -8.21
CA LEU A 522 5.85 54.53 -7.86
C LEU A 522 5.55 55.07 -6.44
N GLY A 523 6.49 54.95 -5.50
CA GLY A 523 6.36 55.48 -4.14
C GLY A 523 6.51 57.00 -4.02
N ALA A 524 7.12 57.67 -5.00
CA ALA A 524 7.39 59.11 -4.94
C ALA A 524 6.19 60.00 -5.29
N ARG A 525 5.10 59.44 -5.85
CA ARG A 525 3.91 60.21 -6.28
C ARG A 525 2.84 60.38 -5.19
N GLY A 526 2.97 59.74 -4.03
CA GLY A 526 2.07 59.92 -2.88
C GLY A 526 2.49 61.10 -2.01
N LYS A 527 1.71 62.19 -1.98
CA LYS A 527 1.93 63.29 -1.02
C LYS A 527 1.67 62.79 0.41
N GLY A 528 2.74 62.66 1.20
CA GLY A 528 2.66 62.74 2.67
C GLY A 528 2.64 61.44 3.45
N LEU A 529 3.59 60.52 3.23
CA LEU A 529 4.12 59.58 4.23
C LEU A 529 5.42 59.02 3.64
N LYS A 530 6.50 58.94 4.42
CA LYS A 530 7.78 58.37 3.95
C LYS A 530 7.51 57.00 3.28
N PRO A 531 8.13 56.69 2.12
CA PRO A 531 7.97 55.37 1.52
C PRO A 531 8.37 54.32 2.56
N GLN A 532 7.43 53.47 2.98
CA GLN A 532 7.77 52.28 3.76
C GLN A 532 8.71 51.45 2.89
N ALA A 533 9.96 51.29 3.33
CA ALA A 533 10.90 50.39 2.67
C ALA A 533 10.26 49.00 2.63
N SER A 534 10.22 48.35 1.47
CA SER A 534 9.63 47.01 1.32
C SER A 534 10.48 45.99 2.07
N THR A 535 10.02 45.61 3.27
CA THR A 535 10.67 44.62 4.12
C THR A 535 10.41 43.21 3.60
N LEU A 536 11.20 42.23 4.06
CA LEU A 536 10.97 40.82 3.75
C LEU A 536 9.55 40.41 4.14
N VAL A 537 9.16 40.74 5.36
CA VAL A 537 7.86 40.41 5.92
C VAL A 537 6.73 41.09 5.16
N SER A 538 6.86 42.36 4.76
CA SER A 538 5.81 43.02 3.98
C SER A 538 5.61 42.39 2.61
N LYS A 539 6.71 42.05 1.90
CA LYS A 539 6.66 41.35 0.60
C LYS A 539 6.02 39.97 0.74
N PHE A 540 6.37 39.25 1.82
CA PHE A 540 5.82 37.93 2.10
C PHE A 540 4.33 37.98 2.43
N GLN A 541 3.90 38.91 3.30
CA GLN A 541 2.50 39.12 3.62
C GLN A 541 1.68 39.43 2.36
N GLN A 542 2.18 40.31 1.48
CA GLN A 542 1.52 40.61 0.21
C GLN A 542 1.40 39.36 -0.67
N SER A 543 2.50 38.60 -0.82
CA SER A 543 2.51 37.37 -1.62
C SER A 543 1.53 36.30 -1.08
N LEU A 544 1.42 36.18 0.24
CA LEU A 544 0.50 35.25 0.91
C LEU A 544 -0.96 35.70 0.77
N GLN A 545 -1.21 37.00 0.83
CA GLN A 545 -2.54 37.58 0.56
C GLN A 545 -2.96 37.33 -0.88
N ASP A 546 -2.06 37.54 -1.85
CA ASP A 546 -2.31 37.27 -3.27
C ASP A 546 -2.60 35.78 -3.51
N LEU A 547 -1.83 34.88 -2.89
CA LEU A 547 -2.09 33.45 -2.94
C LEU A 547 -3.47 33.13 -2.36
N THR A 548 -3.76 33.58 -1.14
CA THR A 548 -5.05 33.30 -0.47
C THR A 548 -6.24 33.88 -1.26
N ALA A 549 -6.07 35.03 -1.89
CA ALA A 549 -7.08 35.64 -2.76
C ALA A 549 -7.34 34.79 -4.01
N ARG A 550 -6.30 34.20 -4.61
CA ARG A 550 -6.45 33.21 -5.70
C ARG A 550 -7.18 31.96 -5.20
N LEU A 551 -6.74 31.38 -4.08
CA LEU A 551 -7.36 30.18 -3.50
C LEU A 551 -8.85 30.36 -3.16
N ARG A 552 -9.27 31.56 -2.74
CA ARG A 552 -10.69 31.88 -2.49
C ARG A 552 -11.55 31.95 -3.74
N ARG A 553 -10.96 32.22 -4.91
CA ARG A 553 -11.66 32.28 -6.19
C ARG A 553 -11.75 30.90 -6.86
N SER A 554 -10.83 30.00 -6.53
CA SER A 554 -10.78 28.65 -7.06
C SER A 554 -11.59 27.67 -6.20
N HIS A 555 -12.05 26.56 -6.78
CA HIS A 555 -12.59 25.44 -6.02
C HIS A 555 -11.44 24.59 -5.48
N ALA A 556 -11.41 24.41 -4.14
CA ALA A 556 -10.27 23.81 -3.45
C ALA A 556 -10.50 22.35 -3.03
N PHE A 557 -9.57 21.49 -3.43
CA PHE A 557 -9.42 20.12 -2.96
C PHE A 557 -8.31 20.04 -1.90
N PHE A 558 -8.52 19.22 -0.87
CA PHE A 558 -7.58 19.16 0.26
C PHE A 558 -6.97 17.78 0.43
N ILE A 559 -5.64 17.75 0.50
CA ILE A 559 -4.85 16.56 0.85
C ILE A 559 -4.11 16.84 2.15
N ARG A 560 -4.32 15.98 3.15
CA ARG A 560 -3.75 16.08 4.49
C ARG A 560 -2.73 14.96 4.69
N CYS A 561 -1.46 15.34 4.62
CA CYS A 561 -0.32 14.46 4.79
C CYS A 561 0.07 14.34 6.27
N ILE A 562 0.16 13.12 6.79
CA ILE A 562 0.47 12.78 8.18
C ILE A 562 1.75 11.96 8.24
N THR A 563 2.65 12.32 9.16
CA THR A 563 3.84 11.54 9.47
C THR A 563 3.51 10.47 10.51
N PRO A 564 3.76 9.17 10.28
CA PRO A 564 3.35 8.12 11.20
C PRO A 564 4.23 8.02 12.46
N ASN A 565 5.50 8.44 12.39
CA ASN A 565 6.44 8.44 13.51
C ASN A 565 7.55 9.48 13.28
N PRO A 566 8.15 10.04 14.35
CA PRO A 566 9.23 11.02 14.24
C PRO A 566 10.58 10.41 13.83
N GLN A 567 10.77 9.09 13.98
CA GLN A 567 12.05 8.42 13.69
C GLN A 567 12.27 8.05 12.21
N LYS A 568 11.31 8.38 11.32
CA LYS A 568 11.34 8.04 9.88
C LYS A 568 11.40 6.52 9.60
N LEU A 569 10.85 5.70 10.49
CA LEU A 569 10.84 4.24 10.36
C LEU A 569 9.63 3.75 9.56
N SER A 570 9.83 2.77 8.67
CA SER A 570 8.74 2.12 7.95
C SER A 570 7.95 1.19 8.89
N ASN A 571 6.66 0.99 8.61
CA ASN A 571 5.72 0.14 9.36
C ASN A 571 5.49 0.50 10.85
N VAL A 572 6.10 1.59 11.36
CA VAL A 572 5.91 2.08 12.74
C VAL A 572 4.85 3.19 12.75
N PHE A 573 3.81 3.01 13.57
CA PHE A 573 2.75 4.00 13.77
C PHE A 573 2.71 4.45 15.23
N ASP A 574 3.20 5.66 15.50
CA ASP A 574 3.17 6.28 16.81
C ASP A 574 1.80 6.93 17.05
N VAL A 575 1.07 6.35 18.00
CA VAL A 575 -0.29 6.71 18.36
C VAL A 575 -0.35 8.15 18.90
N GLU A 576 0.58 8.55 19.77
CA GLU A 576 0.56 9.90 20.38
C GLU A 576 0.93 10.96 19.35
N HIS A 577 1.96 10.69 18.55
CA HIS A 577 2.42 11.59 17.50
C HIS A 577 1.35 11.84 16.43
N VAL A 578 0.66 10.79 15.97
CA VAL A 578 -0.41 10.93 14.98
C VAL A 578 -1.65 11.58 15.60
N THR A 579 -1.98 11.27 16.85
CA THR A 579 -3.10 11.93 17.56
C THR A 579 -2.88 13.44 17.66
N CYS A 580 -1.67 13.85 18.02
CA CYS A 580 -1.28 15.26 18.07
C CYS A 580 -1.48 15.95 16.70
N GLN A 581 -1.05 15.32 15.61
CA GLN A 581 -1.28 15.85 14.26
C GLN A 581 -2.76 15.93 13.88
N LEU A 582 -3.58 14.92 14.23
CA LEU A 582 -5.01 14.93 13.95
C LEU A 582 -5.74 16.08 14.65
N ARG A 583 -5.38 16.36 15.91
CA ARG A 583 -5.92 17.49 16.68
C ARG A 583 -5.64 18.82 16.01
N HIS A 584 -4.39 19.00 15.57
CA HIS A 584 -3.95 20.25 14.97
C HIS A 584 -4.35 20.41 13.50
N SER A 585 -4.56 19.32 12.76
CA SER A 585 -4.90 19.40 11.33
C SER A 585 -6.26 20.02 11.00
N GLY A 586 -7.12 20.29 11.99
CA GLY A 586 -8.53 20.68 11.79
C GLY A 586 -9.41 19.56 11.23
N LEU A 587 -8.86 18.34 11.06
CA LEU A 587 -9.64 17.18 10.59
C LEU A 587 -10.70 16.77 11.61
N LEU A 588 -10.41 16.85 12.90
CA LEU A 588 -11.39 16.53 13.94
C LEU A 588 -12.57 17.52 13.93
N GLU A 589 -12.30 18.79 13.66
CA GLU A 589 -13.34 19.82 13.49
C GLU A 589 -14.18 19.55 12.24
N ALA A 590 -13.54 19.25 11.10
CA ALA A 590 -14.23 18.87 9.88
C ALA A 590 -15.13 17.62 10.07
N ILE A 591 -14.64 16.60 10.79
CA ILE A 591 -15.44 15.43 11.16
C ILE A 591 -16.57 15.82 12.11
N HIS A 592 -16.32 16.71 13.06
CA HIS A 592 -17.33 17.17 14.02
C HIS A 592 -18.46 17.91 13.31
N ILE A 593 -18.14 18.87 12.42
CA ILE A 593 -19.10 19.58 11.57
C ILE A 593 -19.98 18.59 10.80
N ARG A 594 -19.35 17.58 10.16
CA ARG A 594 -20.09 16.56 9.42
C ARG A 594 -20.91 15.62 10.30
N LYS A 595 -20.47 15.37 11.53
CA LYS A 595 -21.18 14.53 12.50
C LYS A 595 -22.43 15.24 13.04
N GLU A 596 -22.34 16.54 13.29
CA GLU A 596 -23.49 17.36 13.69
C GLU A 596 -24.54 17.44 12.57
N GLY A 597 -24.06 17.52 11.31
CA GLY A 597 -24.86 17.39 10.10
C GLY A 597 -25.29 15.96 9.79
N TYR A 598 -25.15 15.59 8.51
CA TYR A 598 -25.53 14.27 8.00
C TYR A 598 -24.32 13.59 7.35
N PRO A 599 -23.56 12.76 8.10
CA PRO A 599 -22.29 12.21 7.64
C PRO A 599 -22.46 11.15 6.55
N LEU A 600 -23.65 10.55 6.42
CA LEU A 600 -23.93 9.51 5.43
C LEU A 600 -24.84 10.08 4.33
N ARG A 601 -24.33 10.07 3.10
CA ARG A 601 -25.03 10.58 1.92
C ARG A 601 -25.08 9.49 0.88
N LEU A 602 -26.28 9.10 0.45
CA LEU A 602 -26.47 8.03 -0.52
C LEU A 602 -27.36 8.54 -1.65
N PRO A 603 -26.90 8.50 -2.92
CA PRO A 603 -27.78 8.73 -4.07
C PRO A 603 -28.99 7.80 -4.03
N PHE A 604 -30.15 8.26 -4.53
CA PHE A 604 -31.40 7.50 -4.44
C PHE A 604 -31.28 6.08 -5.02
N HIS A 605 -30.72 5.93 -6.22
CA HIS A 605 -30.52 4.62 -6.84
C HIS A 605 -29.69 3.66 -5.96
N ASN A 606 -28.61 4.12 -5.34
CA ASN A 606 -27.75 3.31 -4.47
C ASN A 606 -28.46 2.94 -3.17
N PHE A 607 -29.24 3.87 -2.62
CA PHE A 607 -30.05 3.61 -1.44
C PHE A 607 -31.13 2.55 -1.72
N LEU A 608 -31.84 2.67 -2.85
CA LEU A 608 -32.88 1.73 -3.24
C LEU A 608 -32.34 0.36 -3.64
N ALA A 609 -31.20 0.30 -4.35
CA ALA A 609 -30.55 -0.97 -4.68
C ALA A 609 -30.22 -1.79 -3.42
N ARG A 610 -29.78 -1.13 -2.35
CA ARG A 610 -29.42 -1.78 -1.09
C ARG A 610 -30.60 -2.02 -0.16
N TYR A 611 -31.48 -1.03 0.03
CA TYR A 611 -32.52 -1.07 1.07
C TYR A 611 -33.93 -1.23 0.52
N GLY A 612 -34.13 -1.18 -0.80
CA GLY A 612 -35.45 -1.26 -1.43
C GLY A 612 -36.23 -2.52 -1.10
N LEU A 613 -35.54 -3.66 -0.88
CA LEU A 613 -36.18 -4.93 -0.50
C LEU A 613 -36.76 -4.95 0.93
N LEU A 614 -36.50 -3.92 1.74
CA LEU A 614 -37.10 -3.77 3.06
C LEU A 614 -38.59 -3.44 2.98
N VAL A 615 -39.02 -2.78 1.91
CA VAL A 615 -40.43 -2.51 1.63
C VAL A 615 -40.90 -3.52 0.60
N GLY A 616 -41.83 -4.41 0.97
CA GLY A 616 -42.32 -5.46 0.08
C GLY A 616 -42.82 -4.89 -1.26
N ARG A 617 -42.56 -5.60 -2.37
CA ARG A 617 -42.96 -5.25 -3.75
C ARG A 617 -44.44 -4.80 -3.81
N ARG A 618 -44.69 -3.49 -3.71
CA ARG A 618 -46.00 -2.88 -4.00
C ARG A 618 -45.93 -1.58 -4.80
N HIS A 619 -44.76 -1.12 -5.24
CA HIS A 619 -44.66 0.19 -5.91
C HIS A 619 -43.74 0.12 -7.13
N ASN A 620 -44.31 -0.24 -8.28
CA ASN A 620 -43.64 -0.19 -9.58
C ASN A 620 -43.82 1.18 -10.29
N CYS A 621 -44.22 2.24 -9.59
CA CYS A 621 -44.56 3.52 -10.25
C CYS A 621 -44.52 4.75 -9.31
N LEU A 622 -43.52 4.86 -8.42
CA LEU A 622 -43.28 6.09 -7.63
C LEU A 622 -41.91 6.67 -7.99
N GLU A 623 -41.76 8.00 -7.95
CA GLU A 623 -40.47 8.67 -8.13
C GLU A 623 -39.43 8.11 -7.13
N GLU A 624 -38.14 8.09 -7.51
CA GLU A 624 -37.07 7.50 -6.68
C GLU A 624 -37.04 8.10 -5.26
N ARG A 625 -37.36 9.38 -5.14
CA ARG A 625 -37.48 10.12 -3.88
C ARG A 625 -38.57 9.56 -2.96
N GLU A 626 -39.76 9.31 -3.50
CA GLU A 626 -40.90 8.79 -2.75
C GLU A 626 -40.67 7.33 -2.32
N SER A 627 -40.00 6.56 -3.17
CA SER A 627 -39.57 5.20 -2.83
C SER A 627 -38.56 5.20 -1.68
N CYS A 628 -37.61 6.14 -1.65
CA CYS A 628 -36.69 6.32 -0.53
C CYS A 628 -37.44 6.71 0.76
N LEU A 629 -38.41 7.63 0.66
CA LEU A 629 -39.30 8.01 1.76
C LEU A 629 -40.06 6.82 2.33
N ALA A 630 -40.62 5.96 1.47
CA ALA A 630 -41.36 4.78 1.88
C ALA A 630 -40.49 3.80 2.68
N VAL A 631 -39.24 3.58 2.25
CA VAL A 631 -38.28 2.74 2.98
C VAL A 631 -37.92 3.34 4.34
N LEU A 632 -37.63 4.63 4.39
CA LEU A 632 -37.22 5.31 5.62
C LEU A 632 -38.37 5.38 6.62
N SER A 633 -39.58 5.70 6.16
CA SER A 633 -40.79 5.73 7.00
C SER A 633 -41.18 4.36 7.52
N HIS A 634 -41.01 3.29 6.71
CA HIS A 634 -41.28 1.92 7.17
C HIS A 634 -40.34 1.47 8.28
N VAL A 635 -39.06 1.89 8.23
CA VAL A 635 -38.04 1.46 9.19
C VAL A 635 -38.00 2.35 10.43
N MET A 636 -38.18 3.66 10.27
CA MET A 636 -37.93 4.68 11.31
C MET A 636 -39.17 5.49 11.73
N GLY A 637 -40.28 5.42 11.00
CA GLY A 637 -41.47 6.25 11.24
C GLY A 637 -41.38 7.66 10.62
N ASN A 638 -42.18 8.61 11.13
CA ASN A 638 -42.24 10.03 10.70
C ASN A 638 -40.84 10.71 10.63
N PRO A 639 -40.70 11.84 9.90
CA PRO A 639 -39.42 12.54 9.77
C PRO A 639 -38.86 12.87 11.16
N SER A 640 -37.72 12.26 11.47
CA SER A 640 -36.95 12.47 12.70
C SER A 640 -35.67 13.22 12.35
N GLU A 641 -35.04 13.87 13.33
CA GLU A 641 -33.70 14.49 13.18
C GLU A 641 -32.61 13.53 12.66
N LEU A 642 -32.93 12.24 12.51
CA LEU A 642 -32.02 11.18 12.11
C LEU A 642 -31.83 11.07 10.60
N TYR A 643 -32.75 11.64 9.79
CA TYR A 643 -32.61 11.66 8.33
C TYR A 643 -33.26 12.87 7.68
N GLN A 644 -32.71 13.29 6.55
CA GLN A 644 -33.33 14.23 5.62
C GLN A 644 -33.17 13.71 4.19
N ILE A 645 -34.05 14.17 3.30
CA ILE A 645 -34.03 13.78 1.89
C ILE A 645 -33.86 15.04 1.09
N GLY A 646 -32.76 15.09 0.35
CA GLY A 646 -32.48 16.18 -0.54
C GLY A 646 -33.21 16.06 -1.87
N VAL A 647 -32.64 16.68 -2.88
CA VAL A 647 -33.10 16.65 -4.27
C VAL A 647 -32.59 15.39 -4.99
N THR A 648 -31.36 14.93 -4.70
CA THR A 648 -30.74 13.78 -5.39
C THR A 648 -30.26 12.67 -4.44
N LYS A 649 -30.06 12.99 -3.16
CA LYS A 649 -29.46 12.08 -2.17
C LYS A 649 -30.29 11.97 -0.90
N VAL A 650 -30.17 10.83 -0.23
CA VAL A 650 -30.63 10.59 1.15
C VAL A 650 -29.50 10.93 2.12
N PHE A 651 -29.82 11.75 3.11
CA PHE A 651 -28.91 12.19 4.18
C PHE A 651 -29.29 11.51 5.50
N LEU A 652 -28.36 10.77 6.10
CA LEU A 652 -28.61 9.92 7.27
C LEU A 652 -27.61 10.22 8.40
N LYS A 653 -28.09 10.17 9.64
CA LYS A 653 -27.24 10.07 10.83
C LYS A 653 -26.86 8.61 11.09
N GLU A 654 -25.80 8.39 11.85
CA GLU A 654 -25.27 7.04 12.14
C GLU A 654 -26.31 6.12 12.81
N LYS A 655 -27.12 6.67 13.72
CA LYS A 655 -28.22 5.94 14.37
C LYS A 655 -29.25 5.44 13.34
N ALA A 656 -29.59 6.25 12.33
CA ALA A 656 -30.51 5.83 11.26
C ALA A 656 -29.95 4.65 10.46
N ARG A 657 -28.66 4.71 10.10
CA ARG A 657 -28.00 3.62 9.39
C ARG A 657 -27.97 2.32 10.20
N GLN A 658 -27.66 2.40 11.49
CA GLN A 658 -27.67 1.22 12.36
C GLN A 658 -29.05 0.55 12.40
N LEU A 659 -30.13 1.33 12.41
CA LEU A 659 -31.50 0.79 12.34
C LEU A 659 -31.80 0.13 10.99
N LEU A 660 -31.41 0.76 9.88
CA LEU A 660 -31.53 0.18 8.53
C LEU A 660 -30.75 -1.14 8.40
N GLU A 661 -29.49 -1.17 8.85
CA GLU A 661 -28.65 -2.37 8.80
C GLU A 661 -29.20 -3.49 9.70
N ARG A 662 -29.73 -3.16 10.89
CA ARG A 662 -30.39 -4.15 11.76
C ARG A 662 -31.59 -4.79 11.08
N ARG A 663 -32.48 -3.99 10.47
CA ARG A 663 -33.66 -4.51 9.74
C ARG A 663 -33.24 -5.33 8.52
N TRP A 664 -32.23 -4.86 7.80
CA TRP A 664 -31.66 -5.57 6.66
C TRP A 664 -31.14 -6.95 7.06
N ASN A 665 -30.31 -7.01 8.10
CA ASN A 665 -29.72 -8.25 8.60
C ASN A 665 -30.79 -9.21 9.13
N GLN A 666 -31.84 -8.71 9.79
CA GLN A 666 -32.99 -9.53 10.20
C GLN A 666 -33.72 -10.15 9.01
N ARG A 667 -33.96 -9.36 7.94
CA ARG A 667 -34.62 -9.84 6.73
C ARG A 667 -33.77 -10.87 5.99
N LEU A 668 -32.47 -10.63 5.90
CA LEU A 668 -31.49 -11.53 5.29
C LEU A 668 -31.39 -12.85 6.06
N ALA A 669 -31.30 -12.79 7.40
CA ALA A 669 -31.31 -13.98 8.25
C ALA A 669 -32.61 -14.80 8.06
N TRP A 670 -33.78 -14.14 8.04
CA TRP A 670 -35.05 -14.82 7.79
C TRP A 670 -35.13 -15.48 6.41
N ALA A 671 -34.61 -14.81 5.37
CA ALA A 671 -34.55 -15.35 4.02
C ALA A 671 -33.63 -16.58 3.94
N ILE A 672 -32.43 -16.50 4.53
CA ILE A 672 -31.47 -17.61 4.59
C ILE A 672 -32.07 -18.81 5.34
N VAL A 673 -32.68 -18.59 6.51
CA VAL A 673 -33.31 -19.68 7.28
C VAL A 673 -34.46 -20.31 6.49
N THR A 674 -35.25 -19.52 5.75
CA THR A 674 -36.34 -20.03 4.91
C THR A 674 -35.80 -20.89 3.76
N LEU A 675 -34.73 -20.44 3.09
CA LEU A 675 -34.05 -21.19 2.03
C LEU A 675 -33.46 -22.49 2.57
N GLN A 676 -32.72 -22.42 3.68
CA GLN A 676 -32.14 -23.59 4.36
C GLN A 676 -33.23 -24.60 4.76
N ARG A 677 -34.35 -24.14 5.32
CA ARG A 677 -35.49 -25.00 5.69
C ARG A 677 -36.07 -25.72 4.48
N ASN A 678 -36.33 -25.00 3.40
CA ASN A 678 -36.91 -25.57 2.17
C ASN A 678 -35.94 -26.56 1.51
N PHE A 679 -34.65 -26.21 1.45
CA PHE A 679 -33.60 -27.06 0.89
C PHE A 679 -33.41 -28.35 1.69
N ARG A 680 -33.32 -28.25 3.03
CA ARG A 680 -33.25 -29.43 3.93
C ARG A 680 -34.48 -30.33 3.79
N CYS A 681 -35.69 -29.74 3.67
CA CYS A 681 -36.92 -30.49 3.45
C CYS A 681 -36.91 -31.22 2.10
N LEU A 682 -36.47 -30.55 1.03
CA LEU A 682 -36.36 -31.14 -0.31
C LEU A 682 -35.35 -32.30 -0.33
N LEU A 683 -34.18 -32.14 0.27
CA LEU A 683 -33.17 -33.20 0.41
C LEU A 683 -33.70 -34.41 1.18
N ARG A 684 -34.38 -34.19 2.32
CA ARG A 684 -34.98 -35.27 3.12
C ARG A 684 -36.08 -36.01 2.35
N ARG A 685 -36.95 -35.29 1.64
CA ARG A 685 -37.98 -35.91 0.78
C ARG A 685 -37.40 -36.71 -0.38
N ARG A 686 -36.29 -36.25 -0.98
CA ARG A 686 -35.60 -36.98 -2.05
C ARG A 686 -34.93 -38.25 -1.50
N ARG A 687 -34.21 -38.16 -0.38
CA ARG A 687 -33.60 -39.33 0.29
C ARG A 687 -34.66 -40.36 0.71
N LEU A 688 -35.79 -39.92 1.26
CA LEU A 688 -36.88 -40.82 1.64
C LEU A 688 -37.45 -41.59 0.43
N ARG A 689 -37.66 -40.91 -0.70
CA ARG A 689 -38.12 -41.56 -1.95
C ARG A 689 -37.13 -42.61 -2.44
N VAL A 690 -35.84 -42.27 -2.52
CA VAL A 690 -34.79 -43.21 -2.92
C VAL A 690 -34.75 -44.42 -1.98
N LEU A 691 -34.85 -44.21 -0.66
CA LEU A 691 -34.87 -45.29 0.32
C LEU A 691 -36.10 -46.21 0.12
N GLN A 692 -37.28 -45.63 -0.08
CA GLN A 692 -38.52 -46.38 -0.34
C GLN A 692 -38.41 -47.23 -1.61
N GLU A 693 -37.86 -46.69 -2.69
CA GLU A 693 -37.61 -47.43 -3.94
C GLU A 693 -36.63 -48.58 -3.73
N LYS A 694 -35.49 -48.33 -3.08
CA LYS A 694 -34.47 -49.37 -2.83
C LYS A 694 -34.99 -50.48 -1.91
N VAL A 695 -35.72 -50.15 -0.84
CA VAL A 695 -36.36 -51.15 0.03
C VAL A 695 -37.35 -52.01 -0.75
N THR A 696 -38.12 -51.41 -1.65
CA THR A 696 -39.08 -52.14 -2.49
C THR A 696 -38.37 -53.13 -3.42
N ILE A 697 -37.23 -52.74 -4.01
CA ILE A 697 -36.40 -53.61 -4.86
C ILE A 697 -35.83 -54.79 -4.05
N ILE A 698 -35.28 -54.52 -2.86
CA ILE A 698 -34.72 -55.57 -1.98
C ILE A 698 -35.82 -56.54 -1.55
N GLN A 699 -36.98 -56.04 -1.14
CA GLN A 699 -38.14 -56.85 -0.78
C GLN A 699 -38.58 -57.74 -1.96
N ALA A 700 -38.62 -57.20 -3.17
CA ALA A 700 -38.94 -57.96 -4.39
C ALA A 700 -37.91 -59.07 -4.65
N HIS A 701 -36.61 -58.78 -4.53
CA HIS A 701 -35.55 -59.77 -4.72
C HIS A 701 -35.60 -60.88 -3.67
N PHE A 702 -35.84 -60.54 -2.40
CA PHE A 702 -35.95 -61.52 -1.31
C PHE A 702 -37.19 -62.40 -1.44
N ARG A 703 -38.35 -61.81 -1.77
CA ARG A 703 -39.58 -62.58 -2.10
C ARG A 703 -39.33 -63.53 -3.27
N GLY A 704 -38.64 -63.07 -4.32
CA GLY A 704 -38.24 -63.89 -5.46
C GLY A 704 -37.27 -65.03 -5.08
N TYR A 705 -36.29 -64.76 -4.24
CA TYR A 705 -35.35 -65.78 -3.74
C TYR A 705 -36.07 -66.85 -2.91
N GLN A 706 -36.95 -66.45 -1.99
CA GLN A 706 -37.75 -67.40 -1.20
C GLN A 706 -38.61 -68.30 -2.09
N ALA A 707 -39.28 -67.74 -3.10
CA ALA A 707 -40.06 -68.50 -4.07
C ALA A 707 -39.18 -69.52 -4.84
N ARG A 708 -38.02 -69.09 -5.34
CA ARG A 708 -37.06 -69.97 -6.04
C ARG A 708 -36.50 -71.06 -5.11
N LYS A 709 -36.19 -70.76 -3.85
CA LYS A 709 -35.72 -71.73 -2.85
C LYS A 709 -36.81 -72.77 -2.55
N ARG A 710 -38.08 -72.35 -2.43
CA ARG A 710 -39.23 -73.24 -2.26
C ARG A 710 -39.40 -74.15 -3.48
N TYR A 711 -39.30 -73.60 -4.70
CA TYR A 711 -39.35 -74.38 -5.93
C TYR A 711 -38.20 -75.39 -6.04
N ARG A 712 -36.95 -75.01 -5.71
CA ARG A 712 -35.81 -75.94 -5.70
C ARG A 712 -35.97 -77.07 -4.69
N ARG A 713 -36.54 -76.79 -3.50
CA ARG A 713 -36.90 -77.83 -2.53
C ARG A 713 -37.93 -78.79 -3.12
N LEU A 714 -38.99 -78.26 -3.74
CA LEU A 714 -40.03 -79.04 -4.41
C LEU A 714 -39.46 -79.91 -5.55
N LYS A 715 -38.53 -79.35 -6.34
CA LYS A 715 -37.82 -80.05 -7.41
C LYS A 715 -36.88 -81.13 -6.86
N LYS A 716 -36.19 -80.89 -5.74
CA LYS A 716 -35.38 -81.92 -5.06
C LYS A 716 -36.25 -83.04 -4.52
N THR A 717 -37.40 -82.75 -3.91
CA THR A 717 -38.34 -83.80 -3.46
C THR A 717 -38.93 -84.58 -4.63
N LEU A 718 -39.24 -83.92 -5.75
CA LEU A 718 -39.66 -84.59 -7.00
C LEU A 718 -38.55 -85.43 -7.63
N MET A 719 -37.30 -84.95 -7.62
CA MET A 719 -36.14 -85.73 -8.06
C MET A 719 -35.90 -86.93 -7.15
N GLN A 720 -35.97 -86.78 -5.83
CA GLN A 720 -35.87 -87.88 -4.86
C GLN A 720 -37.01 -88.89 -5.05
N PHE A 721 -38.23 -88.43 -5.30
CA PHE A 721 -39.38 -89.26 -5.67
C PHE A 721 -39.15 -90.00 -7.01
N ASN A 722 -38.64 -89.31 -8.03
CA ASN A 722 -38.26 -89.92 -9.31
C ASN A 722 -37.08 -90.90 -9.19
N THR A 723 -36.15 -90.68 -8.27
CA THR A 723 -35.03 -91.59 -7.97
C THR A 723 -35.54 -92.84 -7.24
N MET A 724 -36.54 -92.69 -6.37
CA MET A 724 -37.28 -93.80 -5.74
C MET A 724 -38.11 -94.61 -6.76
N ILE A 725 -38.65 -93.94 -7.79
CA ILE A 725 -39.31 -94.57 -8.96
C ILE A 725 -38.31 -95.24 -9.91
N LEU A 726 -37.05 -94.76 -9.99
CA LEU A 726 -35.97 -95.33 -10.80
C LEU A 726 -35.33 -96.59 -10.16
N ILE A 727 -35.24 -96.65 -8.83
CA ILE A 727 -34.74 -97.83 -8.07
C ILE A 727 -35.78 -98.97 -8.06
N SER A 728 -37.07 -98.66 -8.22
CA SER A 728 -38.17 -99.64 -8.32
C SER A 728 -38.47 -100.10 -9.76
N ARG A 729 -37.61 -99.75 -10.74
CA ARG A 729 -37.83 -99.99 -12.17
C ARG A 729 -36.87 -100.93 -12.94
N PRO A 730 -35.93 -101.70 -12.35
CA PRO A 730 -35.27 -102.79 -13.07
C PRO A 730 -35.66 -104.19 -12.59
N LEU A 731 -36.97 -104.52 -12.64
CA LEU A 731 -37.48 -105.92 -12.66
C LEU A 731 -38.31 -106.26 -13.91
N ILE A 732 -38.38 -105.38 -14.91
CA ILE A 732 -38.98 -105.70 -16.22
C ILE A 732 -38.02 -105.25 -17.33
N GLN A 733 -37.29 -106.24 -17.84
CA GLN A 733 -36.79 -106.44 -19.21
C GLN A 733 -36.00 -105.30 -19.87
N ARG A 734 -34.70 -105.49 -20.13
CA ARG A 734 -34.15 -106.15 -21.34
C ARG A 734 -34.85 -105.77 -22.65
N ARG A 735 -34.03 -105.20 -23.56
CA ARG A 735 -34.22 -104.85 -24.99
C ARG A 735 -34.64 -103.38 -25.18
N LYS A 736 -33.83 -102.46 -25.71
CA LYS A 736 -32.64 -102.55 -26.58
C LYS A 736 -31.66 -101.37 -26.36
N HIS A 737 -30.38 -101.71 -26.41
CA HIS A 737 -29.21 -100.88 -26.76
C HIS A 737 -29.41 -100.14 -28.12
N CYS A 738 -28.71 -99.07 -28.52
CA CYS A 738 -27.28 -98.76 -28.42
C CYS A 738 -27.00 -97.30 -28.90
N GLN A 739 -25.96 -96.66 -28.33
CA GLN A 739 -24.92 -95.84 -29.01
C GLN A 739 -25.34 -94.53 -29.71
N VAL A 740 -24.61 -93.40 -29.77
CA VAL A 740 -23.19 -92.99 -29.61
C VAL A 740 -23.24 -91.44 -29.65
N THR A 741 -22.70 -90.72 -28.66
CA THR A 741 -21.39 -90.01 -28.67
C THR A 741 -21.39 -88.60 -29.30
N THR A 742 -20.85 -87.66 -28.51
CA THR A 742 -20.04 -86.46 -28.86
C THR A 742 -20.64 -85.17 -29.44
N LEU A 743 -19.98 -84.08 -29.00
CA LEU A 743 -20.00 -82.66 -29.44
C LEU A 743 -21.21 -81.87 -28.90
N PHE A 744 -21.03 -80.78 -28.13
CA PHE A 744 -20.25 -79.60 -28.49
C PHE A 744 -19.58 -78.92 -27.30
N SER A 745 -18.31 -78.59 -27.53
CA SER A 745 -17.56 -77.47 -26.98
C SER A 745 -18.25 -76.12 -27.23
N GLY A 746 -18.16 -75.20 -26.28
CA GLY A 746 -18.48 -73.79 -26.44
C GLY A 746 -18.07 -72.98 -25.20
N PRO A 747 -17.65 -71.72 -25.34
CA PRO A 747 -16.37 -71.27 -24.81
C PRO A 747 -16.42 -70.50 -23.46
N VAL A 748 -15.27 -70.50 -22.78
CA VAL A 748 -14.81 -69.52 -21.77
C VAL A 748 -14.26 -68.30 -22.54
N PRO A 749 -14.34 -67.08 -21.97
CA PRO A 749 -14.82 -65.87 -22.64
C PRO A 749 -13.74 -65.15 -23.46
N ASP A 750 -14.17 -64.49 -24.54
CA ASP A 750 -13.37 -63.42 -25.14
C ASP A 750 -13.41 -62.21 -24.21
N MET A 751 -12.30 -62.00 -23.50
CA MET A 751 -11.90 -60.73 -22.94
C MET A 751 -11.83 -59.70 -24.06
N LEU A 752 -12.69 -58.68 -24.00
CA LEU A 752 -12.37 -57.40 -24.61
C LEU A 752 -11.28 -56.75 -23.74
N SER A 753 -10.05 -56.81 -24.23
CA SER A 753 -8.99 -55.91 -23.81
C SER A 753 -9.43 -54.48 -24.20
N LEU A 754 -9.88 -53.71 -23.22
CA LEU A 754 -10.06 -52.27 -23.40
C LEU A 754 -8.70 -51.63 -23.68
N SER A 755 -8.65 -50.81 -24.72
CA SER A 755 -7.45 -50.05 -25.05
C SER A 755 -7.24 -48.92 -24.03
N PRO A 756 -6.02 -48.36 -23.89
CA PRO A 756 -5.73 -47.26 -22.96
C PRO A 756 -6.52 -45.96 -23.20
N GLN A 757 -7.42 -45.92 -24.19
CA GLN A 757 -8.24 -44.75 -24.55
C GLN A 757 -9.66 -44.77 -23.96
N ASP A 758 -10.09 -45.83 -23.27
CA ASP A 758 -11.47 -45.98 -22.78
C ASP A 758 -11.66 -45.72 -21.27
N VAL A 759 -10.62 -45.29 -20.54
CA VAL A 759 -10.68 -45.10 -19.07
C VAL A 759 -11.66 -43.99 -18.65
N GLY A 760 -11.87 -42.97 -19.48
CA GLY A 760 -12.86 -41.91 -19.25
C GLY A 760 -14.33 -42.39 -19.28
N LEU A 761 -14.59 -43.59 -19.81
CA LEU A 761 -15.92 -44.22 -19.87
C LEU A 761 -16.26 -45.02 -18.61
N LEU A 762 -15.31 -45.19 -17.68
CA LEU A 762 -15.57 -45.88 -16.42
C LEU A 762 -16.60 -45.10 -15.58
N GLU A 763 -17.58 -45.83 -15.07
CA GLU A 763 -18.69 -45.28 -14.28
C GLU A 763 -18.20 -44.52 -13.04
N ILE A 764 -18.61 -43.27 -12.91
CA ILE A 764 -18.42 -42.46 -11.70
C ILE A 764 -19.65 -42.62 -10.79
N PRO A 765 -19.49 -42.80 -9.47
CA PRO A 765 -20.61 -42.79 -8.53
C PRO A 765 -21.45 -41.52 -8.66
N ALA A 766 -22.78 -41.65 -8.60
CA ALA A 766 -23.71 -40.53 -8.80
C ALA A 766 -23.46 -39.34 -7.85
N GLU A 767 -22.90 -39.60 -6.66
CA GLU A 767 -22.50 -38.56 -5.70
C GLU A 767 -21.34 -37.71 -6.22
N LEU A 768 -20.31 -38.35 -6.76
CA LEU A 768 -19.15 -37.66 -7.33
C LEU A 768 -19.50 -36.97 -8.66
N ALA A 769 -20.37 -37.57 -9.48
CA ALA A 769 -20.90 -36.94 -10.68
C ALA A 769 -21.69 -35.65 -10.35
N ALA A 770 -22.46 -35.64 -9.26
CA ALA A 770 -23.17 -34.46 -8.80
C ALA A 770 -22.20 -33.37 -8.27
N LEU A 771 -21.11 -33.76 -7.60
CA LEU A 771 -20.09 -32.82 -7.13
C LEU A 771 -19.34 -32.17 -8.31
N LEU A 772 -18.97 -32.96 -9.33
CA LEU A 772 -18.33 -32.44 -10.55
C LEU A 772 -19.23 -31.45 -11.30
N GLN A 773 -20.54 -31.74 -11.41
CA GLN A 773 -21.51 -30.83 -12.05
C GLN A 773 -21.80 -29.56 -11.25
N LEU A 774 -21.74 -29.63 -9.91
CA LEU A 774 -21.90 -28.44 -9.06
C LEU A 774 -20.68 -27.51 -9.17
N ALA A 775 -19.48 -28.08 -9.26
CA ALA A 775 -18.24 -27.34 -9.36
C ALA A 775 -18.01 -26.69 -10.75
N GLU A 776 -18.54 -27.26 -11.84
CA GLU A 776 -18.48 -26.66 -13.20
C GLU A 776 -19.17 -25.29 -13.31
N GLY A 777 -20.09 -24.94 -12.40
CA GLY A 777 -20.79 -23.65 -12.39
C GLY A 777 -20.12 -22.55 -11.55
N GLU A 778 -19.10 -22.88 -10.76
CA GLU A 778 -18.43 -22.00 -9.79
C GLU A 778 -16.97 -21.70 -10.18
N GLU A 779 -16.64 -21.83 -11.48
CA GLU A 779 -15.30 -21.55 -12.05
C GLU A 779 -14.79 -20.11 -11.81
N SER A 780 -15.62 -19.20 -11.27
CA SER A 780 -15.23 -17.80 -11.01
C SER A 780 -15.33 -17.36 -9.54
N SER A 781 -15.77 -18.21 -8.60
CA SER A 781 -16.04 -17.75 -7.22
C SER A 781 -15.42 -18.56 -6.07
N LEU A 782 -15.03 -19.82 -6.28
CA LEU A 782 -14.33 -20.61 -5.24
C LEU A 782 -12.83 -20.74 -5.47
N PHE A 783 -12.36 -20.47 -6.70
CA PHE A 783 -10.95 -20.35 -7.05
C PHE A 783 -10.63 -18.88 -7.36
N PRO A 784 -10.46 -18.01 -6.36
CA PRO A 784 -9.96 -16.66 -6.61
C PRO A 784 -8.56 -16.79 -7.20
N SER A 785 -8.44 -16.61 -8.51
CA SER A 785 -7.30 -15.97 -9.18
C SER A 785 -5.95 -16.10 -8.47
N LEU A 786 -5.42 -17.32 -8.40
CA LEU A 786 -3.98 -17.59 -8.21
C LEU A 786 -3.25 -17.70 -9.55
N SER A 787 -3.70 -16.94 -10.56
CA SER A 787 -2.96 -16.80 -11.82
C SER A 787 -1.90 -15.71 -11.78
N HIS A 788 -1.79 -14.90 -10.71
CA HIS A 788 -0.70 -13.91 -10.58
C HIS A 788 -0.26 -13.67 -9.12
N ILE A 789 0.09 -14.74 -8.40
CA ILE A 789 1.02 -14.61 -7.26
C ILE A 789 2.30 -15.30 -7.70
N ALA A 790 3.43 -14.57 -7.65
CA ALA A 790 4.74 -15.13 -7.92
C ALA A 790 4.91 -16.44 -7.15
N LEU A 791 5.06 -17.53 -7.90
CA LEU A 791 5.19 -18.87 -7.34
C LEU A 791 6.42 -18.90 -6.44
N PRO A 792 6.32 -19.28 -5.15
CA PRO A 792 7.47 -19.37 -4.27
C PRO A 792 8.48 -20.38 -4.83
N PRO A 793 9.80 -20.17 -4.60
CA PRO A 793 10.85 -21.02 -5.16
C PRO A 793 10.68 -22.47 -4.70
N GLU A 794 10.90 -23.39 -5.63
CA GLU A 794 10.78 -24.83 -5.41
C GLU A 794 11.90 -25.30 -4.45
N VAL A 795 11.56 -25.56 -3.19
CA VAL A 795 12.48 -26.15 -2.22
C VAL A 795 12.30 -27.67 -2.26
N LYS A 796 13.17 -28.35 -3.01
CA LYS A 796 13.19 -29.82 -3.11
C LYS A 796 13.41 -30.44 -1.72
N VAL A 797 12.58 -31.43 -1.38
CA VAL A 797 12.73 -32.21 -0.14
C VAL A 797 14.08 -32.95 -0.18
N ARG A 798 14.89 -32.81 0.89
CA ARG A 798 16.14 -33.57 1.10
C ARG A 798 15.88 -34.81 1.95
N ASP A 799 16.67 -35.86 1.75
CA ASP A 799 16.61 -37.12 2.48
C ASP A 799 17.25 -37.00 3.88
N ASP A 800 16.62 -36.22 4.78
CA ASP A 800 17.18 -35.94 6.11
C ASP A 800 16.75 -36.98 7.19
N LEU A 801 15.91 -37.97 6.83
CA LEU A 801 15.41 -39.01 7.74
C LEU A 801 16.12 -40.35 7.53
N SER A 802 16.64 -40.94 8.61
CA SER A 802 17.28 -42.26 8.56
C SER A 802 16.24 -43.37 8.48
N LEU A 803 16.31 -44.20 7.43
CA LEU A 803 15.47 -45.40 7.31
C LEU A 803 15.82 -46.44 8.40
N PRO A 804 14.82 -47.18 8.94
CA PRO A 804 15.08 -48.22 9.91
C PRO A 804 16.04 -49.29 9.34
N PRO A 805 17.07 -49.74 10.09
CA PRO A 805 18.07 -50.69 9.58
C PRO A 805 17.45 -52.06 9.22
N THR A 806 16.28 -52.38 9.76
CA THR A 806 15.54 -53.62 9.48
C THR A 806 14.66 -53.56 8.23
N ILE A 807 14.60 -52.44 7.50
CA ILE A 807 13.67 -52.24 6.36
C ILE A 807 13.77 -53.35 5.30
N ASN A 808 14.99 -53.84 5.02
CA ASN A 808 15.24 -54.90 4.04
C ASN A 808 14.65 -56.27 4.44
N SER A 809 14.25 -56.45 5.70
CA SER A 809 13.59 -57.67 6.19
C SER A 809 12.09 -57.72 5.84
N TYR A 810 11.52 -56.64 5.31
CA TYR A 810 10.08 -56.51 5.02
C TYR A 810 9.84 -56.15 3.54
N PRO A 811 10.19 -57.00 2.57
CA PRO A 811 9.88 -56.74 1.16
C PRO A 811 8.36 -56.76 0.94
N PHE A 812 7.84 -55.93 0.02
CA PHE A 812 6.40 -55.88 -0.28
C PHE A 812 5.81 -57.22 -0.71
N SER A 813 6.62 -58.09 -1.33
CA SER A 813 6.24 -59.46 -1.70
C SER A 813 5.84 -60.33 -0.50
N SER A 814 6.37 -60.06 0.70
CA SER A 814 5.96 -60.74 1.94
C SER A 814 4.52 -60.38 2.35
N PHE A 815 4.13 -59.13 2.13
CA PHE A 815 2.77 -58.65 2.37
C PHE A 815 1.79 -59.27 1.37
N ILE A 816 2.14 -59.30 0.08
CA ILE A 816 1.31 -59.95 -0.97
C ILE A 816 1.01 -61.40 -0.62
N LYS A 817 2.03 -62.20 -0.25
CA LYS A 817 1.85 -63.62 0.09
C LYS A 817 0.89 -63.85 1.26
N SER A 818 0.81 -62.91 2.19
CA SER A 818 0.07 -63.07 3.44
C SER A 818 -1.33 -62.43 3.39
N HIS A 819 -1.50 -61.38 2.60
CA HIS A 819 -2.71 -60.55 2.63
C HIS A 819 -3.46 -60.46 1.29
N PHE A 820 -2.86 -60.85 0.16
CA PHE A 820 -3.55 -60.81 -1.13
C PHE A 820 -4.30 -62.12 -1.43
N GLN A 821 -5.43 -62.01 -2.13
CA GLN A 821 -6.19 -63.15 -2.64
C GLN A 821 -5.46 -63.90 -3.76
N LYS A 822 -4.62 -63.18 -4.53
CA LYS A 822 -3.76 -63.72 -5.59
C LYS A 822 -2.34 -63.21 -5.37
N THR A 823 -1.36 -64.08 -5.56
CA THR A 823 0.06 -63.77 -5.24
C THR A 823 0.77 -62.88 -6.25
N ASP A 824 0.09 -62.45 -7.31
CA ASP A 824 0.66 -61.65 -8.40
C ASP A 824 -0.08 -60.31 -8.55
N PHE A 825 0.65 -59.27 -8.98
CA PHE A 825 0.03 -57.99 -9.33
C PHE A 825 -0.79 -58.12 -10.62
N PRO A 826 -1.96 -57.44 -10.71
CA PRO A 826 -2.70 -57.31 -11.96
C PRO A 826 -1.90 -56.46 -12.97
N ALA A 827 -2.19 -56.62 -14.27
CA ALA A 827 -1.66 -55.73 -15.29
C ALA A 827 -2.15 -54.29 -15.06
N PRO A 828 -1.27 -53.26 -15.15
CA PRO A 828 -1.67 -51.87 -15.02
C PRO A 828 -2.79 -51.50 -16.01
N GLY A 829 -3.70 -50.61 -15.60
CA GLY A 829 -4.77 -50.11 -16.46
C GLY A 829 -6.03 -51.00 -16.58
N GLN A 830 -6.06 -52.19 -15.97
CA GLN A 830 -7.24 -53.08 -16.04
C GLN A 830 -8.13 -53.01 -14.78
N PRO A 831 -9.47 -52.98 -14.93
CA PRO A 831 -10.40 -53.00 -13.80
C PRO A 831 -10.38 -54.35 -13.09
N LEU A 832 -10.30 -54.31 -11.78
CA LEU A 832 -10.32 -55.49 -10.91
C LEU A 832 -11.69 -56.19 -10.95
N GLN A 833 -11.66 -57.52 -10.91
CA GLN A 833 -12.86 -58.37 -10.78
C GLN A 833 -13.10 -58.80 -9.32
N HIS A 834 -12.03 -58.86 -8.53
CA HIS A 834 -12.03 -59.16 -7.11
C HIS A 834 -11.02 -58.22 -6.42
N PRO A 835 -11.25 -57.83 -5.15
CA PRO A 835 -10.29 -57.04 -4.38
C PRO A 835 -8.91 -57.71 -4.30
N LEU A 836 -7.85 -56.92 -4.18
CA LEU A 836 -6.49 -57.46 -4.04
C LEU A 836 -6.30 -58.12 -2.68
N THR A 837 -6.76 -57.48 -1.61
CA THR A 837 -6.63 -57.94 -0.23
C THR A 837 -7.85 -58.75 0.23
N HIS A 838 -7.70 -59.54 1.31
CA HIS A 838 -8.81 -60.22 1.95
C HIS A 838 -9.71 -59.23 2.70
N LEU A 839 -10.89 -58.94 2.13
CA LEU A 839 -11.90 -58.04 2.68
C LEU A 839 -13.22 -58.76 2.96
N ASP A 840 -13.92 -58.30 4.01
CA ASP A 840 -15.29 -58.74 4.31
C ASP A 840 -16.25 -58.43 3.18
N ALA A 841 -17.29 -59.26 3.02
CA ALA A 841 -18.23 -59.21 1.90
C ALA A 841 -18.90 -57.84 1.70
N GLU A 842 -19.03 -57.05 2.77
CA GLU A 842 -19.61 -55.70 2.75
C GLU A 842 -18.72 -54.65 2.09
N TYR A 843 -17.40 -54.84 2.08
CA TYR A 843 -16.43 -53.88 1.53
C TYR A 843 -15.95 -54.24 0.12
N GLN A 844 -16.26 -55.45 -0.37
CA GLN A 844 -15.80 -55.94 -1.68
C GLN A 844 -16.31 -55.08 -2.84
N GLU A 845 -17.57 -54.68 -2.83
CA GLU A 845 -18.15 -53.82 -3.89
C GLU A 845 -17.50 -52.43 -3.88
N SER A 846 -17.31 -51.84 -2.69
CA SER A 846 -16.65 -50.54 -2.53
C SER A 846 -15.19 -50.56 -2.98
N ALA A 847 -14.47 -51.67 -2.77
CA ALA A 847 -13.10 -51.85 -3.24
C ALA A 847 -13.00 -51.88 -4.78
N LEU A 848 -14.00 -52.47 -5.45
CA LEU A 848 -14.06 -52.50 -6.92
C LEU A 848 -14.47 -51.14 -7.51
N GLU A 849 -15.36 -50.40 -6.85
CA GLU A 849 -15.67 -49.00 -7.21
C GLU A 849 -14.43 -48.10 -7.08
N LEU A 850 -13.69 -48.22 -5.98
CA LEU A 850 -12.44 -47.49 -5.77
C LEU A 850 -11.40 -47.80 -6.84
N ASN A 851 -11.34 -49.04 -7.30
CA ASN A 851 -10.44 -49.41 -8.39
C ASN A 851 -10.76 -48.67 -9.69
N LYS A 852 -12.04 -48.55 -10.06
CA LYS A 852 -12.44 -47.75 -11.23
C LYS A 852 -12.04 -46.29 -11.08
N LEU A 853 -12.19 -45.71 -9.88
CA LEU A 853 -11.81 -44.31 -9.61
C LEU A 853 -10.30 -44.08 -9.65
N ILE A 854 -9.51 -45.00 -9.09
CA ILE A 854 -8.04 -44.96 -9.14
C ILE A 854 -7.55 -45.07 -10.58
N LEU A 855 -8.15 -45.99 -11.37
CA LEU A 855 -7.85 -46.11 -12.79
C LEU A 855 -8.18 -44.82 -13.55
N ARG A 856 -9.33 -44.19 -13.26
CA ARG A 856 -9.70 -42.90 -13.86
C ARG A 856 -8.75 -41.77 -13.46
N PHE A 857 -8.39 -41.68 -12.19
CA PHE A 857 -7.43 -40.68 -11.72
C PHE A 857 -6.07 -40.82 -12.41
N ILE A 858 -5.61 -42.05 -12.63
CA ILE A 858 -4.30 -42.30 -13.23
C ILE A 858 -4.36 -42.17 -14.76
N GLY A 859 -5.38 -42.71 -15.40
CA GLY A 859 -5.44 -42.91 -16.86
C GLY A 859 -6.24 -41.90 -17.67
N ASP A 860 -7.09 -41.06 -17.05
CA ASP A 860 -7.92 -40.09 -17.79
C ASP A 860 -7.13 -38.80 -18.08
N LYS A 861 -6.72 -38.62 -19.34
CA LYS A 861 -5.94 -37.46 -19.81
C LYS A 861 -6.75 -36.16 -19.92
N ASN A 862 -8.08 -36.24 -19.86
CA ASN A 862 -8.96 -35.10 -20.03
C ASN A 862 -9.38 -34.45 -18.71
N LEU A 863 -8.88 -34.95 -17.57
CA LEU A 863 -9.15 -34.35 -16.26
C LEU A 863 -8.46 -32.99 -16.14
N GLN A 864 -9.26 -31.92 -15.96
CA GLN A 864 -8.74 -30.60 -15.63
C GLN A 864 -8.17 -30.60 -14.20
N GLY A 865 -7.21 -29.70 -13.91
CA GLY A 865 -6.48 -29.71 -12.62
C GLY A 865 -7.37 -29.71 -11.36
N TRP A 866 -8.50 -29.00 -11.37
CA TRP A 866 -9.45 -29.01 -10.24
C TRP A 866 -10.27 -30.32 -10.16
N GLN A 867 -10.56 -30.97 -11.29
CA GLN A 867 -11.25 -32.26 -11.35
C GLN A 867 -10.35 -33.38 -10.80
N GLU A 868 -9.04 -33.28 -11.05
CA GLU A 868 -8.03 -34.17 -10.46
C GLU A 868 -8.04 -34.08 -8.94
N VAL A 869 -7.97 -32.86 -8.38
CA VAL A 869 -8.03 -32.61 -6.93
C VAL A 869 -9.33 -33.16 -6.32
N LEU A 870 -10.48 -32.89 -6.94
CA LEU A 870 -11.77 -33.34 -6.42
C LEU A 870 -11.89 -34.88 -6.45
N LEU A 871 -11.46 -35.52 -7.54
CA LEU A 871 -11.47 -36.98 -7.68
C LEU A 871 -10.52 -37.63 -6.67
N GLY A 872 -9.32 -37.08 -6.49
CA GLY A 872 -8.35 -37.55 -5.50
C GLY A 872 -8.86 -37.39 -4.06
N ASN A 873 -9.48 -36.26 -3.72
CA ASN A 873 -10.09 -36.02 -2.42
C ASN A 873 -11.24 -36.98 -2.13
N TYR A 874 -12.02 -37.34 -3.15
CA TYR A 874 -13.07 -38.36 -3.00
C TYR A 874 -12.50 -39.74 -2.68
N ILE A 875 -11.41 -40.15 -3.34
CA ILE A 875 -10.71 -41.42 -3.05
C ILE A 875 -10.15 -41.39 -1.61
N ALA A 876 -9.50 -40.29 -1.21
CA ALA A 876 -8.97 -40.12 0.14
C ALA A 876 -10.07 -40.18 1.21
N ALA A 877 -11.21 -39.51 0.99
CA ALA A 877 -12.36 -39.52 1.89
C ALA A 877 -12.94 -40.92 2.10
N ARG A 878 -12.95 -41.78 1.07
CA ARG A 878 -13.40 -43.18 1.22
C ARG A 878 -12.49 -44.00 2.15
N GLY A 879 -11.18 -43.74 2.12
CA GLY A 879 -10.19 -44.37 3.02
C GLY A 879 -10.20 -43.79 4.44
N LEU A 880 -10.49 -42.49 4.58
CA LEU A 880 -10.70 -41.86 5.90
C LEU A 880 -11.91 -42.47 6.61
N ASN A 881 -13.04 -42.58 5.92
CA ASN A 881 -14.30 -43.09 6.48
C ASN A 881 -14.32 -44.60 6.73
N ASN A 882 -13.46 -45.39 6.07
CA ASN A 882 -13.45 -46.85 6.19
C ASN A 882 -12.02 -47.39 6.35
N VAL A 883 -11.62 -47.65 7.61
CA VAL A 883 -10.29 -48.19 7.95
C VAL A 883 -9.98 -49.51 7.22
N ALA A 884 -11.00 -50.37 7.04
CA ALA A 884 -10.86 -51.64 6.34
C ALA A 884 -10.44 -51.50 4.87
N LEU A 885 -10.71 -50.36 4.22
CA LEU A 885 -10.35 -50.12 2.82
C LEU A 885 -8.94 -49.55 2.64
N ARG A 886 -8.26 -49.08 3.69
CA ARG A 886 -6.97 -48.37 3.57
C ARG A 886 -5.87 -49.24 2.96
N ASN A 887 -5.73 -50.48 3.43
CA ASN A 887 -4.75 -51.42 2.90
C ASN A 887 -5.05 -51.78 1.44
N GLU A 888 -6.32 -51.90 1.08
CA GLU A 888 -6.76 -52.16 -0.29
C GLU A 888 -6.42 -50.99 -1.21
N ILE A 889 -6.74 -49.75 -0.80
CA ILE A 889 -6.45 -48.53 -1.58
C ILE A 889 -4.95 -48.42 -1.84
N PHE A 890 -4.10 -48.53 -0.81
CA PHE A 890 -2.65 -48.49 -0.99
C PHE A 890 -2.15 -49.62 -1.90
N SER A 891 -2.67 -50.83 -1.73
CA SER A 891 -2.30 -51.99 -2.56
C SER A 891 -2.67 -51.80 -4.03
N GLN A 892 -3.83 -51.17 -4.31
CA GLN A 892 -4.26 -50.86 -5.67
C GLN A 892 -3.40 -49.77 -6.31
N VAL A 893 -3.01 -48.72 -5.57
CA VAL A 893 -2.10 -47.67 -6.09
C VAL A 893 -0.69 -48.24 -6.31
N VAL A 894 -0.19 -49.07 -5.39
CA VAL A 894 1.08 -49.82 -5.56
C VAL A 894 1.04 -50.68 -6.83
N ALA A 895 -0.07 -51.39 -7.08
CA ALA A 895 -0.23 -52.19 -8.30
C ALA A 895 -0.17 -51.35 -9.59
N GLN A 896 -0.67 -50.11 -9.56
CA GLN A 896 -0.59 -49.19 -10.71
C GLN A 896 0.77 -48.51 -10.86
N ALA A 897 1.52 -48.32 -9.77
CA ALA A 897 2.87 -47.77 -9.80
C ALA A 897 3.93 -48.81 -10.18
N TRP A 898 3.69 -50.09 -9.88
CA TRP A 898 4.65 -51.18 -10.09
C TRP A 898 4.92 -51.46 -11.57
N LYS A 899 6.16 -51.20 -12.01
CA LYS A 899 6.65 -51.47 -13.37
C LYS A 899 5.70 -50.98 -14.48
N ASN A 900 5.05 -49.84 -14.25
CA ASN A 900 4.19 -49.22 -15.24
C ASN A 900 5.04 -48.61 -16.37
N PRO A 901 4.85 -49.02 -17.64
CA PRO A 901 5.66 -48.50 -18.75
C PRO A 901 5.32 -47.04 -19.11
N ASP A 902 4.14 -46.55 -18.70
CA ASP A 902 3.73 -45.17 -18.94
C ASP A 902 4.20 -44.26 -17.79
N LEU A 903 5.12 -43.35 -18.12
CA LEU A 903 5.73 -42.43 -17.16
C LEU A 903 4.69 -41.43 -16.57
N GLU A 904 3.72 -41.01 -17.37
CA GLU A 904 2.67 -40.06 -16.96
C GLU A 904 1.72 -40.73 -15.96
N HIS A 905 1.27 -41.95 -16.27
CA HIS A 905 0.46 -42.76 -15.35
C HIS A 905 1.23 -43.11 -14.07
N SER A 906 2.51 -43.45 -14.18
CA SER A 906 3.36 -43.71 -13.02
C SER A 906 3.47 -42.47 -12.13
N GLN A 907 3.68 -41.28 -12.71
CA GLN A 907 3.74 -40.03 -11.96
C GLN A 907 2.43 -39.73 -11.25
N ARG A 908 1.28 -39.88 -11.92
CA ARG A 908 -0.05 -39.67 -11.30
C ARG A 908 -0.34 -40.68 -10.19
N ALA A 909 0.11 -41.94 -10.33
CA ALA A 909 0.03 -42.92 -9.26
C ALA A 909 0.84 -42.49 -8.01
N TRP A 910 2.03 -41.90 -8.21
CA TRP A 910 2.86 -41.38 -7.11
C TRP A 910 2.30 -40.11 -6.47
N VAL A 911 1.68 -39.21 -7.24
CA VAL A 911 0.92 -38.07 -6.71
C VAL A 911 -0.20 -38.59 -5.80
N LEU A 912 -1.00 -39.54 -6.28
CA LEU A 912 -2.09 -40.13 -5.50
C LEU A 912 -1.56 -40.82 -4.24
N MET A 913 -0.45 -41.55 -4.33
CA MET A 913 0.21 -42.18 -3.17
C MET A 913 0.59 -41.14 -2.11
N ALA A 914 1.26 -40.06 -2.51
CA ALA A 914 1.66 -38.99 -1.59
C ALA A 914 0.45 -38.28 -0.95
N THR A 915 -0.63 -38.09 -1.71
CA THR A 915 -1.90 -37.53 -1.24
C THR A 915 -2.61 -38.44 -0.25
N LEU A 916 -2.64 -39.77 -0.47
CA LEU A 916 -3.27 -40.69 0.47
C LEU A 916 -2.48 -40.77 1.80
N LEU A 917 -1.14 -40.75 1.71
CA LEU A 917 -0.24 -40.71 2.86
C LEU A 917 -0.32 -39.40 3.67
N SER A 918 -0.90 -38.33 3.11
CA SER A 918 -1.25 -37.13 3.89
C SER A 918 -2.41 -37.37 4.86
N CYS A 919 -3.32 -38.28 4.56
CA CYS A 919 -4.63 -38.38 5.22
C CYS A 919 -4.73 -39.50 6.24
N PHE A 920 -4.17 -40.67 5.93
CA PHE A 920 -4.21 -41.82 6.81
C PHE A 920 -2.94 -42.65 6.73
N ALA A 921 -2.50 -43.15 7.88
CA ALA A 921 -1.32 -44.01 7.96
C ALA A 921 -1.59 -45.39 7.35
N PRO A 922 -0.58 -46.04 6.75
CA PRO A 922 -0.67 -47.45 6.42
C PRO A 922 -0.84 -48.28 7.70
N SER A 923 -1.55 -49.41 7.62
CA SER A 923 -1.69 -50.28 8.79
C SER A 923 -0.33 -50.81 9.28
N PRO A 924 -0.19 -51.21 10.55
CA PRO A 924 1.08 -51.75 11.07
C PRO A 924 1.63 -52.95 10.27
N ALA A 925 0.74 -53.72 9.62
CA ALA A 925 1.13 -54.83 8.74
C ALA A 925 1.66 -54.36 7.38
N LEU A 926 1.21 -53.20 6.89
CA LEU A 926 1.57 -52.64 5.58
C LEU A 926 2.68 -51.59 5.65
N GLU A 927 2.87 -50.91 6.78
CA GLU A 927 3.80 -49.78 6.94
C GLU A 927 5.23 -50.11 6.50
N LYS A 928 5.86 -51.14 7.09
CA LYS A 928 7.24 -51.54 6.75
C LYS A 928 7.35 -52.07 5.31
N PRO A 929 6.44 -52.95 4.83
CA PRO A 929 6.40 -53.35 3.42
C PRO A 929 6.26 -52.18 2.44
N LEU A 930 5.40 -51.22 2.73
CA LEU A 930 5.16 -50.04 1.88
C LEU A 930 6.36 -49.10 1.90
N LEU A 931 6.97 -48.85 3.06
CA LEU A 931 8.20 -48.06 3.17
C LEU A 931 9.33 -48.68 2.34
N LYS A 932 9.49 -50.01 2.39
CA LYS A 932 10.45 -50.75 1.56
C LYS A 932 10.13 -50.62 0.07
N PHE A 933 8.85 -50.73 -0.31
CA PHE A 933 8.41 -50.54 -1.69
C PHE A 933 8.74 -49.14 -2.23
N VAL A 934 8.42 -48.09 -1.47
CA VAL A 934 8.73 -46.70 -1.81
C VAL A 934 10.24 -46.51 -1.95
N SER A 935 11.03 -47.13 -1.07
CA SER A 935 12.50 -47.06 -1.13
C SER A 935 13.10 -47.74 -2.37
N ASP A 936 12.53 -48.86 -2.81
CA ASP A 936 13.08 -49.65 -3.91
C ASP A 936 12.55 -49.21 -5.29
N HIS A 937 11.34 -48.66 -5.34
CA HIS A 937 10.60 -48.41 -6.58
C HIS A 937 10.04 -46.99 -6.72
N GLY A 938 10.30 -46.11 -5.75
CA GLY A 938 9.86 -44.72 -5.80
C GLY A 938 10.41 -43.96 -7.01
N MET A 939 9.54 -43.22 -7.70
CA MET A 939 9.97 -42.27 -8.73
C MET A 939 10.79 -41.12 -8.11
N GLU A 940 11.76 -40.59 -8.86
CA GLU A 940 12.68 -39.53 -8.41
C GLU A 940 11.95 -38.35 -7.73
N GLY A 941 12.26 -38.09 -6.46
CA GLY A 941 11.64 -37.06 -5.64
C GLY A 941 10.37 -37.50 -4.88
N TYR A 942 9.61 -38.47 -5.41
CA TYR A 942 8.46 -39.05 -4.68
C TYR A 942 8.87 -40.08 -3.62
N ASN A 943 10.02 -40.73 -3.80
CA ASN A 943 10.65 -41.57 -2.79
C ASN A 943 10.82 -40.82 -1.46
N ALA A 944 11.44 -39.63 -1.49
CA ALA A 944 11.68 -38.79 -0.31
C ALA A 944 10.38 -38.31 0.34
N VAL A 945 9.43 -37.80 -0.47
CA VAL A 945 8.14 -37.28 -0.01
C VAL A 945 7.32 -38.38 0.68
N CYS A 946 7.23 -39.56 0.06
CA CYS A 946 6.46 -40.68 0.61
C CYS A 946 7.14 -41.30 1.84
N GLN A 947 8.48 -41.44 1.84
CA GLN A 947 9.22 -41.91 3.01
C GLN A 947 9.01 -41.00 4.21
N ARG A 948 9.11 -39.68 4.02
CA ARG A 948 8.89 -38.70 5.08
C ARG A 948 7.48 -38.81 5.65
N LYS A 949 6.45 -38.86 4.80
CA LYS A 949 5.05 -39.01 5.24
C LYS A 949 4.79 -40.33 5.99
N ILE A 950 5.38 -41.44 5.54
CA ILE A 950 5.21 -42.74 6.24
C ILE A 950 5.90 -42.71 7.61
N LEU A 951 7.13 -42.19 7.68
CA LEU A 951 7.90 -42.13 8.93
C LEU A 951 7.29 -41.16 9.94
N THR A 952 6.76 -40.02 9.49
CA THR A 952 6.11 -39.06 10.38
C THR A 952 4.75 -39.59 10.85
N ALA A 953 3.96 -40.23 9.97
CA ALA A 953 2.73 -40.93 10.37
C ALA A 953 2.99 -42.03 11.41
N ALA A 954 4.06 -42.81 11.25
CA ALA A 954 4.42 -43.90 12.18
C ALA A 954 4.67 -43.40 13.62
N GLN A 955 5.29 -42.21 13.78
CA GLN A 955 5.51 -41.59 15.09
C GLN A 955 4.22 -41.32 15.87
N HIS A 956 3.10 -41.10 15.16
CA HIS A 956 1.78 -40.88 15.77
C HIS A 956 1.00 -42.19 15.98
N THR A 957 1.37 -43.26 15.29
CA THR A 957 0.64 -44.55 15.31
C THR A 957 1.06 -45.45 16.48
N GLU A 958 2.19 -45.16 17.15
CA GLU A 958 2.62 -45.86 18.38
C GLU A 958 1.66 -45.66 19.57
N ALA A 959 0.81 -44.64 19.53
CA ALA A 959 -0.16 -44.31 20.59
C ALA A 959 -1.60 -44.79 20.30
N ASP A 960 -2.05 -44.80 19.03
CA ASP A 960 -3.38 -45.29 18.65
C ASP A 960 -3.41 -45.78 17.18
N SER A 961 -3.84 -47.03 16.98
CA SER A 961 -3.74 -47.74 15.69
C SER A 961 -4.72 -47.27 14.60
N ALA A 962 -5.64 -46.35 14.93
CA ALA A 962 -6.70 -45.85 14.04
C ALA A 962 -6.50 -44.39 13.60
N LEU A 963 -5.38 -43.76 13.96
CA LEU A 963 -5.18 -42.32 13.81
C LEU A 963 -5.18 -41.89 12.33
N SER A 964 -6.03 -40.91 12.00
CA SER A 964 -6.18 -40.33 10.67
C SER A 964 -6.62 -38.87 10.75
N ARG A 965 -6.36 -38.11 9.69
CA ARG A 965 -6.85 -36.74 9.51
C ARG A 965 -8.38 -36.68 9.55
N ALA A 966 -8.93 -35.56 10.01
CA ALA A 966 -10.39 -35.33 10.00
C ALA A 966 -10.90 -34.91 8.61
N CYS A 967 -10.08 -34.17 7.86
CA CYS A 967 -10.41 -33.66 6.53
C CYS A 967 -9.57 -34.34 5.43
N PRO A 968 -10.08 -34.37 4.18
CA PRO A 968 -9.27 -34.69 3.00
C PRO A 968 -8.08 -33.71 2.83
N PRO A 969 -7.10 -34.03 1.96
CA PRO A 969 -5.92 -33.21 1.77
C PRO A 969 -6.27 -31.83 1.22
N THR A 970 -5.58 -30.83 1.77
CA THR A 970 -5.75 -29.42 1.43
C THR A 970 -5.17 -29.06 0.06
N GLN A 971 -5.56 -27.91 -0.51
CA GLN A 971 -4.99 -27.41 -1.76
C GLN A 971 -3.48 -27.15 -1.64
N LEU A 972 -3.00 -26.76 -0.46
CA LEU A 972 -1.57 -26.62 -0.15
C LEU A 972 -0.85 -27.98 -0.27
N GLU A 973 -1.45 -29.05 0.24
CA GLU A 973 -0.90 -30.40 0.14
C GLU A 973 -0.88 -30.91 -1.30
N TRP A 974 -1.93 -30.65 -2.07
CA TRP A 974 -1.96 -31.01 -3.50
C TRP A 974 -0.86 -30.30 -4.28
N THR A 975 -0.70 -29.00 -4.07
CA THR A 975 0.33 -28.20 -4.73
C THR A 975 1.73 -28.68 -4.34
N ALA A 976 1.96 -29.01 -3.06
CA ALA A 976 3.23 -29.52 -2.58
C ALA A 976 3.54 -30.93 -3.10
N ASN A 977 2.55 -31.83 -3.12
CA ASN A 977 2.70 -33.20 -3.61
C ASN A 977 3.00 -33.20 -5.11
N GLN A 978 2.31 -32.39 -5.92
CA GLN A 978 2.57 -32.27 -7.37
C GLN A 978 3.99 -31.74 -7.67
N ARG A 979 4.49 -30.82 -6.83
CA ARG A 979 5.83 -30.20 -6.97
C ARG A 979 6.95 -30.93 -6.22
N ARG A 980 6.64 -32.00 -5.48
CA ARG A 980 7.62 -32.73 -4.65
C ARG A 980 8.34 -31.79 -3.66
N GLY A 981 7.61 -30.78 -3.16
CA GLY A 981 8.14 -29.68 -2.37
C GLY A 981 7.68 -29.70 -0.90
N LYS A 982 8.31 -28.85 -0.08
CA LYS A 982 7.90 -28.62 1.31
C LYS A 982 6.69 -27.69 1.40
N MET A 983 5.86 -27.86 2.42
CA MET A 983 4.77 -26.93 2.74
C MET A 983 5.25 -25.91 3.76
N VAL A 984 4.86 -24.66 3.56
CA VAL A 984 5.23 -23.55 4.45
C VAL A 984 3.98 -22.73 4.74
N LEU A 985 3.77 -22.41 6.01
CA LEU A 985 2.69 -21.52 6.45
C LEU A 985 3.27 -20.27 7.09
N ASP A 986 2.60 -19.16 6.82
CA ASP A 986 2.89 -17.90 7.49
C ASP A 986 2.16 -17.87 8.84
N VAL A 987 2.94 -17.82 9.91
CA VAL A 987 2.47 -17.79 11.30
C VAL A 987 2.73 -16.42 11.88
N HIS A 988 1.69 -15.86 12.50
CA HIS A 988 1.77 -14.62 13.24
C HIS A 988 1.81 -14.92 14.73
N THR A 989 2.82 -14.38 15.41
CA THR A 989 2.86 -14.47 16.88
C THR A 989 2.00 -13.37 17.51
N PHE A 990 1.71 -13.49 18.81
CA PHE A 990 0.91 -12.49 19.54
C PHE A 990 1.51 -11.07 19.52
N ASN A 991 2.82 -10.95 19.23
CA ASN A 991 3.52 -9.67 19.07
C ASN A 991 3.52 -9.15 17.61
N GLU A 992 2.66 -9.70 16.75
CA GLU A 992 2.47 -9.35 15.33
C GLU A 992 3.67 -9.63 14.40
N ASP A 993 4.74 -10.26 14.90
CA ASP A 993 5.82 -10.77 14.07
C ASP A 993 5.32 -11.89 13.15
N LYS A 994 5.68 -11.83 11.86
CA LYS A 994 5.35 -12.82 10.83
C LYS A 994 6.54 -13.77 10.58
N PHE A 995 6.29 -15.08 10.62
CA PHE A 995 7.28 -16.12 10.32
C PHE A 995 6.74 -17.06 9.26
N SER A 996 7.57 -17.43 8.30
CA SER A 996 7.27 -18.53 7.39
C SER A 996 7.91 -19.79 7.96
N ALA A 997 7.09 -20.76 8.36
CA ALA A 997 7.53 -21.98 9.03
C ALA A 997 7.09 -23.23 8.25
N GLU A 998 7.94 -24.25 8.21
CA GLU A 998 7.65 -25.50 7.52
C GLU A 998 6.56 -26.27 8.29
N VAL A 999 5.51 -26.68 7.59
CA VAL A 999 4.43 -27.51 8.15
C VAL A 999 4.45 -28.88 7.46
N GLU A 1000 4.15 -29.93 8.21
CA GLU A 1000 3.99 -31.28 7.66
C GLU A 1000 2.55 -31.77 7.78
N SER A 1001 2.17 -32.76 6.95
CA SER A 1001 0.81 -33.34 6.96
C SER A 1001 0.39 -33.92 8.31
N TRP A 1002 1.35 -34.44 9.08
CA TRP A 1002 1.09 -35.09 10.37
C TRP A 1002 1.47 -34.20 11.57
N MET A 1003 1.76 -32.91 11.36
CA MET A 1003 2.16 -32.02 12.45
C MET A 1003 0.95 -31.52 13.24
N THR A 1004 0.97 -31.70 14.57
CA THR A 1004 -0.08 -31.17 15.45
C THR A 1004 0.12 -29.69 15.76
N GLY A 1005 -0.96 -29.01 16.19
CA GLY A 1005 -0.89 -27.61 16.62
C GLY A 1005 0.16 -27.36 17.71
N GLU A 1006 0.27 -28.29 18.66
CA GLU A 1006 1.26 -28.23 19.75
C GLU A 1006 2.69 -28.46 19.27
N GLN A 1007 2.91 -29.40 18.35
CA GLN A 1007 4.23 -29.62 17.75
C GLN A 1007 4.68 -28.41 16.93
N TYR A 1008 3.77 -27.85 16.14
CA TYR A 1008 4.07 -26.71 15.28
C TYR A 1008 4.36 -25.44 16.09
N ALA A 1009 3.51 -25.13 17.08
CA ALA A 1009 3.75 -24.04 18.01
C ALA A 1009 5.04 -24.26 18.83
N GLY A 1010 5.26 -25.48 19.30
CA GLY A 1010 6.46 -25.86 20.04
C GLY A 1010 7.74 -25.66 19.23
N TRP A 1011 7.74 -26.04 17.95
CA TRP A 1011 8.87 -25.83 17.05
C TRP A 1011 9.19 -24.33 16.87
N ILE A 1012 8.18 -23.51 16.61
CA ILE A 1012 8.34 -22.05 16.46
C ILE A 1012 8.87 -21.41 17.75
N LEU A 1013 8.36 -21.83 18.91
CA LEU A 1013 8.84 -21.35 20.21
C LEU A 1013 10.28 -21.78 20.51
N SER A 1014 10.65 -23.02 20.15
CA SER A 1014 12.01 -23.52 20.33
C SER A 1014 13.03 -22.79 19.45
N ALA A 1015 12.66 -22.43 18.22
CA ALA A 1015 13.49 -21.61 17.33
C ALA A 1015 13.76 -20.20 17.90
N ARG A 1016 12.94 -19.73 18.85
CA ARG A 1016 13.12 -18.47 19.59
C ARG A 1016 13.93 -18.63 20.89
N GLY A 1017 14.50 -19.80 21.17
CA GLY A 1017 15.29 -20.04 22.39
C GLY A 1017 14.44 -20.28 23.64
N CYS A 1018 13.16 -20.63 23.48
CA CYS A 1018 12.33 -21.07 24.60
C CYS A 1018 12.67 -22.53 24.97
N ASP A 1019 13.71 -22.74 25.78
CA ASP A 1019 14.34 -24.05 26.08
C ASP A 1019 13.50 -25.06 26.90
N LYS A 1020 12.26 -24.74 27.27
CA LYS A 1020 11.41 -25.66 28.03
C LYS A 1020 10.41 -26.30 27.11
N LYS A 1021 10.37 -27.64 27.04
CA LYS A 1021 9.36 -28.47 26.35
C LYS A 1021 7.98 -27.84 26.51
N SER A 1022 7.60 -27.02 25.52
CA SER A 1022 6.50 -26.07 25.58
C SER A 1022 5.21 -26.83 25.31
N ARG A 1023 4.75 -27.57 26.31
CA ARG A 1023 3.46 -28.24 26.25
C ARG A 1023 2.31 -27.28 26.50
N GLY A 1024 1.17 -27.53 25.87
CA GLY A 1024 -0.06 -26.74 26.04
C GLY A 1024 -0.18 -25.49 25.16
N TRP A 1025 0.66 -25.35 24.13
CA TRP A 1025 0.51 -24.30 23.11
C TRP A 1025 -0.23 -24.86 21.91
N SER A 1026 -0.94 -23.99 21.20
CA SER A 1026 -1.60 -24.33 19.94
C SER A 1026 -1.62 -23.10 19.02
N ILE A 1027 -2.17 -23.28 17.83
CA ILE A 1027 -2.34 -22.23 16.83
C ILE A 1027 -3.83 -21.90 16.65
N SER A 1028 -4.10 -20.67 16.25
CA SER A 1028 -5.44 -20.22 15.90
C SER A 1028 -5.40 -19.60 14.50
N MET A 1029 -6.39 -19.91 13.67
CA MET A 1029 -6.54 -19.34 12.33
C MET A 1029 -7.53 -18.18 12.36
N PHE A 1030 -7.17 -17.07 11.71
CA PHE A 1030 -8.04 -15.90 11.59
C PHE A 1030 -8.63 -15.79 10.19
N THR A 1031 -9.95 -15.91 10.09
CA THR A 1031 -10.70 -15.91 8.83
C THR A 1031 -11.45 -14.60 8.59
N GLY A 1032 -10.72 -13.47 8.72
CA GLY A 1032 -11.20 -12.11 8.45
C GLY A 1032 -12.24 -11.54 9.44
N ASN A 1033 -13.15 -12.38 9.95
CA ASN A 1033 -14.19 -12.02 10.91
C ASN A 1033 -14.21 -12.93 12.16
N THR A 1034 -13.58 -14.10 12.12
CA THR A 1034 -13.64 -15.10 13.20
C THR A 1034 -12.27 -15.74 13.46
N TRP A 1035 -12.01 -16.06 14.72
CA TRP A 1035 -10.88 -16.92 15.12
C TRP A 1035 -11.39 -18.35 15.26
N GLN A 1036 -10.69 -19.29 14.64
CA GLN A 1036 -10.88 -20.72 14.85
C GLN A 1036 -9.66 -21.24 15.60
N ASP A 1037 -9.89 -21.68 16.84
CA ASP A 1037 -8.84 -22.21 17.70
C ASP A 1037 -8.67 -23.71 17.45
N LEU A 1038 -7.43 -24.15 17.24
CA LEU A 1038 -7.09 -25.57 17.11
C LEU A 1038 -6.79 -26.15 18.49
N LEU A 1039 -7.29 -27.34 18.81
CA LEU A 1039 -6.78 -28.07 19.99
C LEU A 1039 -5.34 -28.51 19.70
N GLY A 1040 -4.42 -28.37 20.65
CA GLY A 1040 -3.00 -28.67 20.41
C GLY A 1040 -2.71 -30.11 19.94
N CYS A 1041 -3.60 -31.06 20.24
CA CYS A 1041 -3.52 -32.45 19.78
C CYS A 1041 -4.04 -32.67 18.35
N ASP A 1042 -4.76 -31.71 17.77
CA ASP A 1042 -5.31 -31.79 16.43
C ASP A 1042 -4.28 -31.34 15.40
N PHE A 1043 -4.47 -31.77 14.15
CA PHE A 1043 -3.51 -31.52 13.07
C PHE A 1043 -3.71 -30.14 12.43
N VAL A 1044 -2.59 -29.45 12.17
CA VAL A 1044 -2.60 -28.08 11.63
C VAL A 1044 -3.37 -27.97 10.32
N LEU A 1045 -3.22 -28.93 9.41
CA LEU A 1045 -3.90 -28.85 8.11
C LEU A 1045 -5.37 -29.24 8.18
N ASP A 1046 -5.89 -29.79 9.29
CA ASP A 1046 -7.32 -30.09 9.43
C ASP A 1046 -8.09 -28.78 9.67
N LEU A 1047 -7.46 -27.84 10.39
CA LEU A 1047 -7.96 -26.47 10.54
C LEU A 1047 -8.13 -25.77 9.18
N ILE A 1048 -7.19 -25.97 8.27
CA ILE A 1048 -7.23 -25.41 6.91
C ILE A 1048 -8.26 -26.19 6.06
N GLY A 1049 -8.26 -27.52 6.15
CA GLY A 1049 -9.16 -28.38 5.38
C GLY A 1049 -10.63 -28.35 5.82
N GLU A 1050 -10.97 -27.85 7.02
CA GLU A 1050 -12.36 -27.56 7.39
C GLU A 1050 -12.91 -26.31 6.69
N MET A 1051 -12.00 -25.45 6.22
CA MET A 1051 -12.32 -24.18 5.59
C MET A 1051 -12.44 -24.29 4.07
N GLU A 1052 -11.60 -25.14 3.47
CA GLU A 1052 -11.65 -25.57 2.07
C GLU A 1052 -12.81 -26.57 1.83
#